data_AF-A0AAU9IUY4-F1
#
_entry.id   AF-A0AAU9IUY4-F1
#
_cell.length_a   1.000
_cell.length_b   1.000
_cell.length_c   1.000
_cell.angle_alpha   90.00
_cell.angle_beta   90.00
_cell.angle_gamma   90.00
#
_symmetry.space_group_name_H-M   'P 1'
#
loop_
_entity.id
_entity.type
_entity.pdbx_description
1 polymer ?
#
loop_
_entity_poly.entity_id
_entity_poly.type
_entity_poly.pdbx_seq_one_letter_code
_entity_poly.pdbx_strand_id
1 'polypeptide(L)'
;MEESFRPSQYEQPADGVEYAPSEENDMLNQLRDKVRSQAQRLRGLEQYRALCEERIQQLSPGHPIPLKPEHLGTNLNSQNSQELHLAKQKIAKLEQQLAQQQIKVPLAENYTFPPPSTQLTLNQLQELYSAIYYQHHDTIKEKNALEESLRAEMLTSEEQRTYIEVLKQALETRMEDLGYVGTTDDFAEFAQSKTKNDKNRRENSKLAATIENQEEKLKQILDQLREKSKQCEAYENERQISDKHLQEAADALQFAEEEVEKLEEEKAALLEYADQLTSKEKEYLEEIENSHREIAGIKENLGKIGNELKIEIEKRNSYENELEKVKHDKEKLENAWKLSKEEFKEVADLKDQYENELSAVKEQLKAISKINEALQANNATLNNTLKETQAEMDALQVEHDEAKSEAKKLRKNLENIENKLKDIKKSRDEKIQELEETLIFKEKEQKQLKETLSSQKDAEVRQSIKQLENVQQELQKSWTEYQSVLKRELALSKETNELKKQTLTMQEEIEKLSSENLQLTSGISELKNTFNQTNSHLFEVSQEKSEMEGEINRLTAELKKEIESSELLKAENESIKNMAGNLNSSLQQTNELYRDRDMRLQNSLYEIDSLKSQLKSTRDEIEREIFTKKQYYEELCRYKSEISLIDSHNKENEKIKESIRNCCKIISIFTSNFGAISAATSAYGTVVSSQFKDLIVKWNANSLEDVQFIGEWLHLSCEELEALIRRLSDAKQDYNYTTQKLGSTQQKYDALSVDEMALRNREQNLREQVAALNNEKSKFLYENETSINKIRSLQVELNSLKKDYQALYEENIRMKDQLKLSTSEISQFRNTAGSDSFSIRASEEKTNLLLKEKKELESLLSRLQRAVPSQDIQRIFLDIMKSHSEIEILNREKLRIENQLLRSESEMRSLARSSQQEKAIQVRKEVESLRTQLNNCDSQIQSHKRRMFNMEEELKEIETIERRRHAISLETERAYVDVESRKDIHSSHDKTETKDQYLSRTFDPEMSFSHYETRFTDYDPENKPSLPHFDKLRRSNIDF
;
A
#
# COMPACT_ATOMS: atom_id res chain seq x y z
N MET A 1 -77.54 28.62 -0.49
CA MET A 1 -77.45 28.07 -1.85
C MET A 1 -76.42 26.95 -1.78
N GLU A 2 -76.66 25.87 -1.04
CA GLU A 2 -77.71 24.84 -1.23
C GLU A 2 -77.68 24.24 -2.64
N GLU A 3 -77.17 23.01 -2.73
CA GLU A 3 -77.84 21.79 -3.27
C GLU A 3 -76.81 20.64 -3.18
N SER A 4 -76.92 19.65 -2.28
CA SER A 4 -77.92 18.56 -2.19
C SER A 4 -77.91 17.65 -3.43
N PHE A 5 -77.48 16.38 -3.27
CA PHE A 5 -78.41 15.25 -3.41
C PHE A 5 -77.83 13.93 -2.85
N ARG A 6 -78.74 13.16 -2.25
CA ARG A 6 -78.61 11.98 -1.40
C ARG A 6 -78.81 10.65 -2.21
N PRO A 7 -78.67 9.47 -1.56
CA PRO A 7 -78.37 8.15 -2.14
C PRO A 7 -79.58 7.18 -2.24
N SER A 8 -79.35 5.97 -2.78
CA SER A 8 -80.22 4.78 -2.76
C SER A 8 -79.30 3.53 -2.79
N GLN A 9 -79.14 2.62 -1.81
CA GLN A 9 -80.01 1.71 -1.02
C GLN A 9 -80.57 0.46 -1.75
N TYR A 10 -80.21 -0.71 -1.19
CA TYR A 10 -80.76 -2.11 -1.27
C TYR A 10 -80.74 -2.82 -2.65
N GLU A 11 -80.44 -4.12 -2.85
CA GLU A 11 -80.91 -5.36 -2.20
C GLU A 11 -79.97 -6.58 -2.39
N GLN A 12 -79.76 -7.34 -1.30
CA GLN A 12 -79.81 -8.81 -1.12
C GLN A 12 -79.07 -9.86 -2.01
N PRO A 13 -78.71 -11.02 -1.43
CA PRO A 13 -77.78 -12.02 -1.98
C PRO A 13 -78.49 -13.11 -2.79
N ALA A 14 -77.85 -13.59 -3.85
CA ALA A 14 -78.28 -14.77 -4.60
C ALA A 14 -77.21 -15.85 -4.55
N ASP A 15 -77.72 -17.08 -4.45
CA ASP A 15 -77.07 -18.34 -4.13
C ASP A 15 -75.88 -18.76 -5.01
N GLY A 16 -74.98 -19.46 -4.32
CA GLY A 16 -74.24 -20.65 -4.74
C GLY A 16 -74.20 -21.01 -6.22
N VAL A 17 -73.05 -20.75 -6.83
CA VAL A 17 -72.56 -21.52 -7.97
C VAL A 17 -71.25 -22.17 -7.54
N GLU A 18 -71.28 -23.48 -7.32
CA GLU A 18 -70.09 -24.32 -7.24
C GLU A 18 -69.31 -24.17 -8.56
N TYR A 19 -68.21 -23.42 -8.53
CA TYR A 19 -67.23 -23.44 -9.60
C TYR A 19 -66.34 -24.67 -9.42
N ALA A 20 -66.33 -25.52 -10.45
CA ALA A 20 -65.34 -26.57 -10.64
C ALA A 20 -63.92 -26.01 -10.50
N PRO A 21 -62.94 -26.79 -10.01
CA PRO A 21 -61.56 -26.33 -9.87
C PRO A 21 -61.01 -26.03 -11.26
N SER A 22 -60.77 -24.75 -11.56
CA SER A 22 -60.08 -24.37 -12.80
C SER A 22 -58.61 -24.73 -12.69
N GLU A 23 -58.06 -25.30 -13.76
CA GLU A 23 -56.63 -25.64 -13.93
C GLU A 23 -55.69 -24.43 -13.70
N GLU A 24 -56.22 -23.21 -13.68
CA GLU A 24 -55.48 -22.00 -13.29
C GLU A 24 -54.97 -22.03 -11.85
N ASN A 25 -55.71 -22.66 -10.93
CA ASN A 25 -55.35 -22.66 -9.51
C ASN A 25 -54.21 -23.64 -9.20
N ASP A 26 -54.10 -24.74 -9.94
CA ASP A 26 -52.98 -25.68 -9.83
C ASP A 26 -51.68 -25.11 -10.39
N MET A 27 -51.76 -24.31 -11.47
CA MET A 27 -50.59 -23.61 -11.99
C MET A 27 -50.11 -22.53 -11.01
N LEU A 28 -51.03 -21.80 -10.38
CA LEU A 28 -50.75 -20.81 -9.33
C LEU A 28 -50.15 -21.45 -8.07
N ASN A 29 -50.65 -22.62 -7.66
CA ASN A 29 -50.10 -23.38 -6.55
C ASN A 29 -48.70 -23.93 -6.87
N GLN A 30 -48.46 -24.44 -8.07
CA GLN A 30 -47.12 -24.85 -8.52
C GLN A 30 -46.14 -23.68 -8.59
N LEU A 31 -46.59 -22.48 -8.97
CA LEU A 31 -45.77 -21.28 -8.93
C LEU A 31 -45.46 -20.86 -7.50
N ARG A 32 -46.45 -20.87 -6.61
CA ARG A 32 -46.27 -20.57 -5.18
C ARG A 32 -45.30 -21.53 -4.51
N ASP A 33 -45.38 -22.82 -4.82
CA ASP A 33 -44.47 -23.83 -4.28
C ASP A 33 -43.05 -23.70 -4.85
N LYS A 34 -42.91 -23.32 -6.13
CA LYS A 34 -41.60 -22.98 -6.72
C LYS A 34 -40.98 -21.73 -6.09
N VAL A 35 -41.78 -20.71 -5.81
CA VAL A 35 -41.33 -19.49 -5.12
C VAL A 35 -40.94 -19.79 -3.67
N ARG A 36 -41.73 -20.59 -2.94
CA ARG A 36 -41.37 -21.05 -1.58
C ARG A 36 -40.08 -21.86 -1.59
N SER A 37 -39.93 -22.81 -2.51
CA SER A 37 -38.71 -23.61 -2.68
C SER A 37 -37.48 -22.73 -2.97
N GLN A 38 -37.60 -21.75 -3.87
CA GLN A 38 -36.51 -20.81 -4.15
C GLN A 38 -36.18 -19.90 -2.96
N ALA A 39 -37.17 -19.41 -2.23
CA ALA A 39 -36.95 -18.61 -1.02
C ALA A 39 -36.26 -19.43 0.09
N GLN A 40 -36.60 -20.71 0.21
CA GLN A 40 -35.98 -21.62 1.17
C GLN A 40 -34.54 -21.96 0.78
N ARG A 41 -34.25 -22.13 -0.52
CA ARG A 41 -32.89 -22.27 -1.06
C ARG A 41 -32.04 -21.02 -0.82
N LEU A 42 -32.60 -19.83 -1.01
CA LEU A 42 -31.92 -18.55 -0.74
C LEU A 42 -31.55 -18.40 0.74
N ARG A 43 -32.45 -18.73 1.67
CA ARG A 43 -32.12 -18.75 3.11
C ARG A 43 -31.01 -19.75 3.46
N GLY A 44 -31.00 -20.91 2.81
CA GLY A 44 -29.92 -21.89 2.97
C GLY A 44 -28.57 -21.36 2.49
N LEU A 45 -28.54 -20.63 1.37
CA LEU A 45 -27.33 -19.99 0.85
C LEU A 45 -26.86 -18.83 1.74
N GLU A 46 -27.76 -18.06 2.33
CA GLU A 46 -27.42 -17.01 3.30
C GLU A 46 -26.84 -17.59 4.59
N GLN A 47 -27.40 -18.69 5.11
CA GLN A 47 -26.85 -19.40 6.27
C GLN A 47 -25.46 -19.99 5.97
N TYR A 48 -25.28 -20.57 4.78
CA TYR A 48 -23.98 -21.09 4.35
C TYR A 48 -22.95 -19.97 4.21
N ARG A 49 -23.34 -18.82 3.66
CA ARG A 49 -22.49 -17.63 3.59
C ARG A 49 -22.06 -17.15 4.98
N ALA A 50 -22.98 -17.07 5.94
CA ALA A 50 -22.66 -16.67 7.32
C ALA A 50 -21.65 -17.63 7.97
N LEU A 51 -21.81 -18.95 7.75
CA LEU A 51 -20.85 -19.96 8.22
C LEU A 51 -19.47 -19.81 7.56
N CYS A 52 -19.41 -19.48 6.26
CA CYS A 52 -18.15 -19.20 5.58
C CYS A 52 -17.49 -17.91 6.10
N GLU A 53 -18.26 -16.85 6.34
CA GLU A 53 -17.78 -15.60 6.93
C GLU A 53 -17.22 -15.82 8.35
N GLU A 54 -17.93 -16.60 9.17
CA GLU A 54 -17.48 -16.98 10.51
C GLU A 54 -16.20 -17.83 10.46
N ARG A 55 -16.13 -18.82 9.56
CA ARG A 55 -14.96 -19.69 9.43
C ARG A 55 -13.74 -18.93 8.91
N ILE A 56 -13.93 -17.96 8.03
CA ILE A 56 -12.84 -17.11 7.54
C ILE A 56 -12.38 -16.12 8.61
N GLN A 57 -13.28 -15.57 9.44
CA GLN A 57 -12.87 -14.81 10.62
C GLN A 57 -12.08 -15.65 11.63
N GLN A 58 -12.44 -16.92 11.82
CA GLN A 58 -11.68 -17.84 12.68
C GLN A 58 -10.27 -18.12 12.11
N LEU A 59 -10.13 -18.21 10.78
CA LEU A 59 -8.84 -18.46 10.11
C LEU A 59 -8.01 -17.20 9.91
N SER A 60 -8.65 -16.03 9.77
CA SER A 60 -8.03 -14.72 9.54
C SER A 60 -8.83 -13.62 10.28
N PRO A 61 -8.49 -13.33 11.55
CA PRO A 61 -9.27 -12.43 12.42
C PRO A 61 -9.39 -10.97 11.97
N GLY A 62 -8.65 -10.55 10.94
CA GLY A 62 -8.68 -9.19 10.38
C GLY A 62 -9.35 -9.09 9.00
N HIS A 63 -9.99 -10.16 8.53
CA HIS A 63 -10.59 -10.19 7.19
C HIS A 63 -11.88 -9.34 7.14
N PRO A 64 -12.04 -8.42 6.17
CA PRO A 64 -13.23 -7.57 6.07
C PRO A 64 -14.50 -8.40 5.80
N ILE A 65 -15.57 -8.12 6.56
CA ILE A 65 -16.93 -8.64 6.35
C ILE A 65 -17.81 -7.51 5.81
N PRO A 66 -18.67 -7.77 4.79
CA PRO A 66 -18.94 -9.06 4.15
C PRO A 66 -17.82 -9.56 3.23
N LEU A 67 -17.72 -10.89 3.08
CA LEU A 67 -16.79 -11.51 2.14
C LEU A 67 -17.13 -11.10 0.70
N LYS A 68 -16.28 -10.26 0.09
CA LYS A 68 -16.33 -10.00 -1.35
C LYS A 68 -15.92 -11.26 -2.14
N PRO A 69 -16.48 -11.49 -3.34
CA PRO A 69 -16.13 -12.62 -4.20
C PRO A 69 -14.63 -12.72 -4.50
N GLU A 70 -13.94 -11.58 -4.55
CA GLU A 70 -12.50 -11.44 -4.74
C GLU A 70 -11.67 -12.15 -3.67
N HIS A 71 -12.23 -12.32 -2.46
CA HIS A 71 -11.54 -12.87 -1.30
C HIS A 71 -11.55 -14.41 -1.23
N LEU A 72 -12.34 -15.08 -2.07
CA LEU A 72 -12.49 -16.55 -2.08
C LEU A 72 -11.49 -17.26 -3.00
N GLY A 73 -10.52 -16.52 -3.57
CA GLY A 73 -9.53 -17.06 -4.50
C GLY A 73 -10.08 -17.19 -5.91
N THR A 74 -9.31 -16.69 -6.88
CA THR A 74 -9.66 -16.53 -8.30
C THR A 74 -9.86 -17.83 -9.11
N ASN A 75 -9.94 -19.00 -8.45
CA ASN A 75 -10.07 -20.31 -9.09
C ASN A 75 -11.30 -21.11 -8.64
N LEU A 76 -12.28 -20.49 -7.97
CA LEU A 76 -13.55 -21.12 -7.62
C LEU A 76 -14.67 -20.65 -8.55
N ASN A 77 -15.03 -21.55 -9.47
CA ASN A 77 -16.27 -21.66 -10.25
C ASN A 77 -17.26 -20.49 -10.20
N SER A 78 -17.44 -19.90 -11.37
CA SER A 78 -18.53 -19.00 -11.79
C SER A 78 -19.94 -19.57 -11.60
N GLN A 79 -20.13 -20.84 -11.18
CA GLN A 79 -21.44 -21.45 -10.98
C GLN A 79 -22.31 -20.72 -9.94
N ASN A 80 -21.77 -20.21 -8.83
CA ASN A 80 -22.61 -19.51 -7.83
C ASN A 80 -22.97 -18.07 -8.25
N SER A 81 -22.09 -17.38 -8.99
CA SER A 81 -22.40 -16.05 -9.52
C SER A 81 -23.31 -16.11 -10.75
N GLN A 82 -23.20 -17.17 -11.56
CA GLN A 82 -24.01 -17.35 -12.76
C GLN A 82 -25.34 -18.03 -12.46
N GLU A 83 -25.48 -18.89 -11.44
CA GLU A 83 -26.80 -19.28 -10.91
C GLU A 83 -27.54 -18.07 -10.33
N LEU A 84 -26.84 -17.16 -9.64
CA LEU A 84 -27.43 -15.91 -9.18
C LEU A 84 -27.80 -15.00 -10.36
N HIS A 85 -26.98 -14.98 -11.42
CA HIS A 85 -27.26 -14.19 -12.63
C HIS A 85 -28.40 -14.78 -13.46
N LEU A 86 -28.48 -16.10 -13.62
CA LEU A 86 -29.57 -16.83 -14.27
C LEU A 86 -30.84 -16.75 -13.42
N ALA A 87 -30.75 -16.82 -12.09
CA ALA A 87 -31.89 -16.57 -11.21
C ALA A 87 -32.38 -15.13 -11.38
N LYS A 88 -31.49 -14.13 -11.43
CA LYS A 88 -31.85 -12.74 -11.75
C LYS A 88 -32.42 -12.56 -13.15
N GLN A 89 -31.92 -13.29 -14.14
CA GLN A 89 -32.37 -13.22 -15.53
C GLN A 89 -33.69 -13.99 -15.75
N LYS A 90 -33.92 -15.04 -14.98
CA LYS A 90 -35.18 -15.82 -14.95
C LYS A 90 -36.25 -15.10 -14.14
N ILE A 91 -35.88 -14.39 -13.07
CA ILE A 91 -36.73 -13.39 -12.40
C ILE A 91 -37.06 -12.27 -13.38
N ALA A 92 -36.09 -11.69 -14.08
CA ALA A 92 -36.35 -10.65 -15.09
C ALA A 92 -37.21 -11.14 -16.27
N LYS A 93 -37.04 -12.39 -16.72
CA LYS A 93 -37.91 -13.01 -17.73
C LYS A 93 -39.30 -13.32 -17.19
N LEU A 94 -39.43 -13.76 -15.94
CA LEU A 94 -40.73 -13.98 -15.29
C LEU A 94 -41.44 -12.66 -15.01
N GLU A 95 -40.71 -11.60 -14.63
CA GLU A 95 -41.19 -10.21 -14.53
C GLU A 95 -41.59 -9.66 -15.90
N GLN A 96 -40.83 -9.95 -16.96
CA GLN A 96 -41.16 -9.58 -18.34
C GLN A 96 -42.37 -10.36 -18.87
N GLN A 97 -42.53 -11.64 -18.49
CA GLN A 97 -43.70 -12.45 -18.81
C GLN A 97 -44.94 -12.01 -18.01
N LEU A 98 -44.77 -11.61 -16.74
CA LEU A 98 -45.81 -10.96 -15.93
C LEU A 98 -46.23 -9.61 -16.53
N ALA A 99 -45.27 -8.79 -16.96
CA ALA A 99 -45.52 -7.52 -17.66
C ALA A 99 -46.19 -7.69 -19.02
N GLN A 100 -45.99 -8.84 -19.68
CA GLN A 100 -46.65 -9.17 -20.95
C GLN A 100 -48.03 -9.83 -20.78
N GLN A 101 -48.33 -10.43 -19.62
CA GLN A 101 -49.56 -11.21 -19.43
C GLN A 101 -50.62 -10.60 -18.50
N GLN A 102 -50.38 -9.49 -17.81
CA GLN A 102 -51.46 -8.85 -17.02
C GLN A 102 -51.64 -7.35 -17.25
N ILE A 103 -52.82 -7.07 -17.80
CA ILE A 103 -53.66 -5.87 -17.66
C ILE A 103 -53.35 -4.73 -18.65
N LYS A 104 -54.14 -4.75 -19.73
CA LYS A 104 -54.43 -3.63 -20.62
C LYS A 104 -54.86 -2.41 -19.79
N VAL A 105 -53.95 -1.46 -19.59
CA VAL A 105 -54.27 -0.10 -19.13
C VAL A 105 -54.36 0.81 -20.36
N PRO A 106 -55.45 1.57 -20.57
CA PRO A 106 -55.69 2.31 -21.79
C PRO A 106 -54.88 3.62 -21.81
N LEU A 107 -53.72 3.59 -22.44
CA LEU A 107 -53.04 4.79 -22.95
C LEU A 107 -52.97 4.65 -24.48
N ALA A 108 -53.37 5.72 -25.17
CA ALA A 108 -53.64 5.75 -26.61
C ALA A 108 -52.57 5.04 -27.46
N GLU A 109 -53.03 4.22 -28.40
CA GLU A 109 -52.30 3.16 -29.12
C GLU A 109 -51.03 3.54 -29.91
N ASN A 110 -50.50 4.77 -29.84
CA ASN A 110 -49.42 5.22 -30.72
C ASN A 110 -48.36 6.15 -30.08
N TYR A 111 -48.13 6.10 -28.77
CA TYR A 111 -47.08 6.94 -28.15
C TYR A 111 -45.78 6.16 -27.88
N THR A 112 -44.86 6.18 -28.84
CA THR A 112 -43.46 5.79 -28.65
C THR A 112 -42.65 6.99 -28.15
N PHE A 113 -41.88 6.81 -27.08
CA PHE A 113 -40.99 7.86 -26.56
C PHE A 113 -40.04 8.34 -27.67
N PRO A 114 -39.99 9.64 -27.99
CA PRO A 114 -39.07 10.16 -28.99
C PRO A 114 -37.62 9.99 -28.49
N PRO A 115 -36.66 9.68 -29.38
CA PRO A 115 -35.27 9.50 -29.01
C PRO A 115 -34.66 10.78 -28.39
N PRO A 116 -33.65 10.67 -27.50
CA PRO A 116 -33.11 11.79 -26.71
C PRO A 116 -32.56 12.97 -27.53
N SER A 117 -32.31 12.75 -28.82
CA SER A 117 -31.80 13.76 -29.76
C SER A 117 -32.90 14.62 -30.39
N THR A 118 -34.18 14.35 -30.13
CA THR A 118 -35.31 15.04 -30.77
C THR A 118 -35.57 16.38 -30.06
N GLN A 119 -35.44 17.50 -30.78
CA GLN A 119 -35.79 18.82 -30.24
C GLN A 119 -37.32 18.92 -30.10
N LEU A 120 -37.82 18.78 -28.87
CA LEU A 120 -39.23 18.90 -28.54
C LEU A 120 -39.59 20.37 -28.28
N THR A 121 -40.76 20.77 -28.76
CA THR A 121 -41.33 22.08 -28.41
C THR A 121 -41.75 22.10 -26.93
N LEU A 122 -41.80 23.28 -26.31
CA LEU A 122 -42.12 23.44 -24.88
C LEU A 122 -43.46 22.75 -24.50
N ASN A 123 -44.46 22.83 -25.39
CA ASN A 123 -45.76 22.19 -25.17
C ASN A 123 -45.67 20.66 -25.19
N GLN A 124 -44.88 20.09 -26.10
CA GLN A 124 -44.66 18.63 -26.16
C GLN A 124 -43.88 18.14 -24.94
N LEU A 125 -42.92 18.94 -24.46
CA LEU A 125 -42.19 18.62 -23.23
C LEU A 125 -43.13 18.64 -22.02
N GLN A 126 -44.06 19.60 -21.96
CA GLN A 126 -45.03 19.73 -20.87
C GLN A 126 -46.06 18.58 -20.86
N GLU A 127 -46.53 18.14 -22.03
CA GLU A 127 -47.37 16.93 -22.16
C GLU A 127 -46.61 15.68 -21.72
N LEU A 128 -45.35 15.51 -22.16
CA LEU A 128 -44.51 14.39 -21.75
C LEU A 128 -44.28 14.37 -20.23
N TYR A 129 -44.03 15.54 -19.63
CA TYR A 129 -43.84 15.67 -18.19
C TYR A 129 -45.12 15.32 -17.43
N SER A 130 -46.28 15.73 -17.92
CA SER A 130 -47.56 15.39 -17.31
C SER A 130 -47.85 13.88 -17.41
N ALA A 131 -47.54 13.25 -18.54
CA ALA A 131 -47.71 11.80 -18.72
C ALA A 131 -46.79 10.99 -17.79
N ILE A 132 -45.51 11.39 -17.68
CA ILE A 132 -44.55 10.77 -16.76
C ILE A 132 -44.99 10.98 -15.30
N TYR A 133 -45.49 12.16 -14.96
CA TYR A 133 -45.96 12.47 -13.61
C TYR A 133 -47.15 11.59 -13.19
N TYR A 134 -48.14 11.41 -14.08
CA TYR A 134 -49.28 10.54 -13.81
C TYR A 134 -48.87 9.06 -13.72
N GLN A 135 -48.00 8.60 -14.62
CA GLN A 135 -47.48 7.24 -14.60
C GLN A 135 -46.74 6.95 -13.29
N HIS A 136 -45.85 7.86 -12.87
CA HIS A 136 -45.14 7.75 -11.60
C HIS A 136 -46.09 7.77 -10.40
N HIS A 137 -47.15 8.58 -10.45
CA HIS A 137 -48.12 8.63 -9.35
C HIS A 137 -48.93 7.33 -9.24
N ASP A 138 -49.31 6.71 -10.35
CA ASP A 138 -50.03 5.44 -10.37
C ASP A 138 -49.12 4.28 -9.92
N THR A 139 -47.84 4.28 -10.32
CA THR A 139 -46.86 3.30 -9.80
C THR A 139 -46.68 3.42 -8.29
N ILE A 140 -46.71 4.63 -7.73
CA ILE A 140 -46.69 4.83 -6.26
C ILE A 140 -47.95 4.26 -5.60
N LYS A 141 -49.13 4.42 -6.21
CA LYS A 141 -50.38 3.85 -5.67
C LYS A 141 -50.34 2.33 -5.68
N GLU A 142 -49.89 1.71 -6.78
CA GLU A 142 -49.74 0.25 -6.88
C GLU A 142 -48.71 -0.28 -5.88
N LYS A 143 -47.58 0.41 -5.71
CA LYS A 143 -46.59 0.07 -4.69
C LYS A 143 -47.22 0.06 -3.29
N ASN A 144 -47.98 1.09 -2.94
CA ASN A 144 -48.61 1.17 -1.62
C ASN A 144 -49.65 0.06 -1.43
N ALA A 145 -50.44 -0.28 -2.46
CA ALA A 145 -51.41 -1.37 -2.42
C ALA A 145 -50.74 -2.75 -2.26
N LEU A 146 -49.60 -2.98 -2.94
CA LEU A 146 -48.81 -4.20 -2.79
C LEU A 146 -48.15 -4.31 -1.41
N GLU A 147 -47.64 -3.21 -0.86
CA GLU A 147 -47.10 -3.18 0.50
C GLU A 147 -48.18 -3.51 1.55
N GLU A 148 -49.40 -3.01 1.35
CA GLU A 148 -50.53 -3.30 2.24
C GLU A 148 -50.99 -4.76 2.10
N SER A 149 -51.01 -5.32 0.88
CA SER A 149 -51.26 -6.75 0.65
C SER A 149 -50.21 -7.65 1.28
N LEU A 150 -48.92 -7.28 1.19
CA LEU A 150 -47.82 -8.03 1.80
C LEU A 150 -47.90 -8.02 3.33
N ARG A 151 -48.28 -6.87 3.92
CA ARG A 151 -48.53 -6.78 5.37
C ARG A 151 -49.66 -7.70 5.81
N ALA A 152 -50.74 -7.78 5.02
CA ALA A 152 -51.85 -8.68 5.31
C ALA A 152 -51.43 -10.17 5.26
N GLU A 153 -50.65 -10.57 4.24
CA GLU A 153 -50.16 -11.95 4.07
C GLU A 153 -49.15 -12.35 5.17
N MET A 154 -48.29 -11.43 5.61
CA MET A 154 -47.40 -11.66 6.75
C MET A 154 -48.20 -11.93 8.04
N LEU A 155 -49.26 -11.16 8.28
CA LEU A 155 -50.13 -11.37 9.44
C LEU A 155 -50.79 -12.75 9.41
N THR A 156 -51.28 -13.18 8.24
CA THR A 156 -51.91 -14.50 8.08
C THR A 156 -50.91 -15.64 8.29
N SER A 157 -49.65 -15.46 7.86
CA SER A 157 -48.59 -16.45 8.08
C SER A 157 -48.20 -16.56 9.56
N GLU A 158 -48.20 -15.46 10.31
CA GLU A 158 -47.99 -15.48 11.76
C GLU A 158 -49.13 -16.19 12.50
N GLU A 159 -50.37 -15.95 12.10
CA GLU A 159 -51.54 -16.66 12.62
C GLU A 159 -51.46 -18.18 12.37
N GLN A 160 -51.09 -18.59 11.15
CA GLN A 160 -50.90 -20.00 10.79
C GLN A 160 -49.76 -20.65 11.59
N ARG A 161 -48.66 -19.93 11.82
CA ARG A 161 -47.53 -20.43 12.61
C ARG A 161 -47.93 -20.66 14.06
N THR A 162 -48.68 -19.71 14.63
CA THR A 162 -49.23 -19.83 15.98
C THR A 162 -50.17 -21.03 16.08
N TYR A 163 -50.99 -21.28 15.06
CA TYR A 163 -51.90 -22.44 15.00
C TYR A 163 -51.15 -23.79 14.94
N ILE A 164 -50.06 -23.86 14.15
CA ILE A 164 -49.19 -25.05 14.08
C ILE A 164 -48.50 -25.32 15.42
N GLU A 165 -48.03 -24.28 16.11
CA GLU A 165 -47.39 -24.40 17.42
C GLU A 165 -48.37 -24.97 18.46
N VAL A 166 -49.62 -24.49 18.45
CA VAL A 166 -50.70 -25.00 19.31
C VAL A 166 -51.04 -26.45 19.00
N LEU A 167 -51.08 -26.85 17.72
CA LEU A 167 -51.30 -28.24 17.32
C LEU A 167 -50.15 -29.16 17.74
N LYS A 168 -48.91 -28.67 17.66
CA LYS A 168 -47.72 -29.41 18.07
C LYS A 168 -47.71 -29.66 19.58
N GLN A 169 -47.99 -28.62 20.37
CA GLN A 169 -48.14 -28.76 21.82
C GLN A 169 -49.30 -29.70 22.17
N ALA A 170 -50.44 -29.64 21.46
CA ALA A 170 -51.56 -30.55 21.68
C ALA A 170 -51.20 -32.01 21.35
N LEU A 171 -50.40 -32.25 20.30
CA LEU A 171 -49.92 -33.59 19.94
C LEU A 171 -48.89 -34.11 20.95
N GLU A 172 -47.93 -33.28 21.36
CA GLU A 172 -46.92 -33.62 22.37
C GLU A 172 -47.58 -33.96 23.71
N THR A 173 -48.53 -33.13 24.16
CA THR A 173 -49.32 -33.39 25.39
C THR A 173 -50.11 -34.71 25.26
N ARG A 174 -50.70 -34.99 24.08
CA ARG A 174 -51.48 -36.21 23.87
C ARG A 174 -50.60 -37.47 23.74
N MET A 175 -49.37 -37.35 23.26
CA MET A 175 -48.41 -38.46 23.24
C MET A 175 -47.86 -38.74 24.65
N GLU A 176 -47.66 -37.70 25.46
CA GLU A 176 -47.32 -37.84 26.89
C GLU A 176 -48.46 -38.47 27.68
N ASP A 177 -49.72 -38.04 27.46
CA ASP A 177 -50.91 -38.63 28.10
C ASP A 177 -51.14 -40.10 27.72
N LEU A 178 -50.66 -40.52 26.54
CA LEU A 178 -50.72 -41.91 26.07
C LEU A 178 -49.49 -42.75 26.45
N GLY A 179 -48.51 -42.16 27.17
CA GLY A 179 -47.36 -42.88 27.72
C GLY A 179 -46.30 -43.32 26.70
N TYR A 180 -46.30 -42.74 25.50
CA TYR A 180 -45.37 -43.09 24.43
C TYR A 180 -44.07 -42.26 24.52
N VAL A 181 -43.17 -42.64 25.43
CA VAL A 181 -41.77 -42.21 25.42
C VAL A 181 -40.88 -43.46 25.47
N GLY A 182 -40.53 -44.01 24.30
CA GLY A 182 -39.62 -45.15 24.20
C GLY A 182 -39.67 -45.86 22.84
N THR A 183 -38.59 -45.71 22.07
CA THR A 183 -38.05 -46.57 20.99
C THR A 183 -39.04 -47.41 20.16
N THR A 184 -39.23 -46.98 18.91
CA THR A 184 -39.95 -47.65 17.83
C THR A 184 -39.19 -48.87 17.30
N ASP A 185 -39.48 -50.08 17.80
CA ASP A 185 -39.15 -51.33 17.07
C ASP A 185 -40.07 -52.54 17.31
N ASP A 186 -41.06 -52.52 18.22
CA ASP A 186 -41.87 -53.72 18.52
C ASP A 186 -43.37 -53.55 18.19
N PHE A 187 -43.73 -53.49 16.89
CA PHE A 187 -45.13 -53.47 16.45
C PHE A 187 -45.52 -54.54 15.41
N ALA A 188 -44.78 -55.65 15.34
CA ALA A 188 -45.01 -56.70 14.33
C ALA A 188 -45.55 -58.04 14.87
N GLU A 189 -45.81 -58.21 16.16
CA GLU A 189 -46.09 -59.54 16.73
C GLU A 189 -47.40 -59.65 17.56
N PHE A 190 -48.52 -59.13 17.02
CA PHE A 190 -49.83 -59.25 17.68
C PHE A 190 -50.99 -59.59 16.74
N ALA A 191 -50.86 -60.64 15.91
CA ALA A 191 -52.03 -61.14 15.18
C ALA A 191 -51.95 -62.63 14.86
N GLN A 192 -52.18 -63.50 15.86
CA GLN A 192 -52.79 -64.82 15.64
C GLN A 192 -53.20 -65.54 16.94
N SER A 193 -54.51 -65.75 17.15
CA SER A 193 -55.01 -66.90 17.92
C SER A 193 -56.49 -67.20 17.62
N LYS A 194 -56.84 -68.51 17.69
CA LYS A 194 -58.14 -69.20 17.92
C LYS A 194 -58.52 -70.22 16.83
N THR A 195 -59.08 -71.42 17.08
CA THR A 195 -59.39 -72.26 18.27
C THR A 195 -59.80 -73.68 17.82
N LYS A 196 -59.66 -74.65 18.75
CA LYS A 196 -60.05 -76.07 18.78
C LYS A 196 -61.54 -76.39 18.47
N ASN A 197 -61.87 -77.65 18.10
CA ASN A 197 -62.76 -78.52 18.92
C ASN A 197 -62.89 -80.00 18.46
N ASP A 198 -63.05 -80.86 19.46
CA ASP A 198 -63.21 -82.33 19.45
C ASP A 198 -64.65 -82.84 19.17
N LYS A 199 -64.82 -84.11 18.70
CA LYS A 199 -65.47 -85.27 19.41
C LYS A 199 -66.17 -86.32 18.51
N ASN A 200 -66.07 -87.58 18.99
CA ASN A 200 -66.95 -88.76 18.80
C ASN A 200 -66.98 -89.40 17.40
N ARG A 201 -66.24 -90.47 17.06
CA ARG A 201 -66.01 -91.77 17.73
C ARG A 201 -67.31 -92.53 18.08
N ARG A 202 -67.80 -93.30 17.10
CA ARG A 202 -67.90 -94.78 17.13
C ARG A 202 -69.11 -95.29 16.33
N GLU A 203 -69.01 -95.23 15.00
CA GLU A 203 -69.69 -96.19 14.11
C GLU A 203 -69.13 -96.14 12.67
N ASN A 204 -68.49 -95.04 12.27
CA ASN A 204 -67.90 -94.90 10.94
C ASN A 204 -66.57 -95.63 10.68
N SER A 205 -66.03 -96.47 11.56
CA SER A 205 -64.66 -97.02 11.41
C SER A 205 -64.40 -97.84 10.14
N LYS A 206 -65.43 -98.24 9.39
CA LYS A 206 -65.27 -98.94 8.10
C LYS A 206 -65.58 -98.08 6.87
N LEU A 207 -66.41 -97.03 7.00
CA LEU A 207 -66.61 -96.03 5.96
C LEU A 207 -65.55 -94.92 6.02
N ALA A 208 -65.05 -94.63 7.22
CA ALA A 208 -63.96 -93.70 7.49
C ALA A 208 -62.69 -94.15 6.80
N ALA A 209 -62.29 -95.44 6.82
CA ALA A 209 -61.05 -95.83 6.13
C ALA A 209 -61.10 -95.59 4.60
N THR A 210 -62.27 -95.76 3.98
CA THR A 210 -62.43 -95.55 2.52
C THR A 210 -62.61 -94.07 2.18
N ILE A 211 -63.36 -93.33 3.00
CA ILE A 211 -63.51 -91.88 2.88
C ILE A 211 -62.18 -91.19 3.18
N GLU A 212 -61.45 -91.59 4.22
CA GLU A 212 -60.11 -91.12 4.59
C GLU A 212 -59.13 -91.32 3.45
N ASN A 213 -59.15 -92.46 2.75
CA ASN A 213 -58.29 -92.68 1.59
C ASN A 213 -58.69 -91.80 0.38
N GLN A 214 -59.98 -91.54 0.17
CA GLN A 214 -60.45 -90.62 -0.89
C GLN A 214 -60.25 -89.14 -0.52
N GLU A 215 -60.42 -88.77 0.73
CA GLU A 215 -60.15 -87.45 1.32
C GLU A 215 -58.66 -87.17 1.32
N GLU A 216 -57.81 -88.17 1.57
CA GLU A 216 -56.36 -88.05 1.50
C GLU A 216 -55.89 -87.84 0.06
N LYS A 217 -56.51 -88.51 -0.92
CA LYS A 217 -56.27 -88.23 -2.34
C LYS A 217 -56.77 -86.86 -2.78
N LEU A 218 -57.97 -86.46 -2.37
CA LEU A 218 -58.51 -85.12 -2.66
C LEU A 218 -57.67 -84.03 -2.01
N LYS A 219 -57.21 -84.26 -0.78
CA LYS A 219 -56.31 -83.37 -0.06
C LYS A 219 -54.95 -83.27 -0.75
N GLN A 220 -54.37 -84.39 -1.20
CA GLN A 220 -53.15 -84.38 -2.00
C GLN A 220 -53.32 -83.59 -3.31
N ILE A 221 -54.46 -83.75 -4.01
CA ILE A 221 -54.74 -83.00 -5.25
C ILE A 221 -54.96 -81.51 -4.95
N LEU A 222 -55.71 -81.16 -3.90
CA LEU A 222 -55.93 -79.78 -3.49
C LEU A 222 -54.65 -79.10 -3.01
N ASP A 223 -53.80 -79.82 -2.30
CA ASP A 223 -52.49 -79.33 -1.86
C ASP A 223 -51.57 -79.13 -3.07
N GLN A 224 -51.57 -80.05 -4.05
CA GLN A 224 -50.86 -79.85 -5.33
C GLN A 224 -51.40 -78.66 -6.13
N LEU A 225 -52.71 -78.44 -6.14
CA LEU A 225 -53.33 -77.34 -6.87
C LEU A 225 -53.07 -76.00 -6.18
N ARG A 226 -53.05 -75.96 -4.85
CA ARG A 226 -52.59 -74.80 -4.06
C ARG A 226 -51.12 -74.52 -4.28
N GLU A 227 -50.28 -75.55 -4.30
CA GLU A 227 -48.85 -75.42 -4.58
C GLU A 227 -48.63 -74.85 -5.98
N LYS A 228 -49.37 -75.33 -6.98
CA LYS A 228 -49.31 -74.82 -8.36
C LYS A 228 -49.86 -73.40 -8.48
N SER A 229 -50.92 -73.06 -7.75
CA SER A 229 -51.44 -71.69 -7.70
C SER A 229 -50.42 -70.72 -7.10
N LYS A 230 -49.76 -71.12 -6.00
CA LYS A 230 -48.66 -70.34 -5.41
C LYS A 230 -47.48 -70.18 -6.37
N GLN A 231 -47.16 -71.22 -7.16
CA GLN A 231 -46.13 -71.13 -8.19
C GLN A 231 -46.51 -70.16 -9.31
N CYS A 232 -47.76 -70.17 -9.78
CA CYS A 232 -48.22 -69.20 -10.78
C CYS A 232 -48.18 -67.75 -10.25
N GLU A 233 -48.62 -67.55 -9.01
CA GLU A 233 -48.60 -66.24 -8.33
C GLU A 233 -47.16 -65.76 -8.12
N ALA A 234 -46.23 -66.67 -7.81
CA ALA A 234 -44.80 -66.38 -7.76
C ALA A 234 -44.24 -65.96 -9.12
N TYR A 235 -44.59 -66.65 -10.21
CA TYR A 235 -44.17 -66.26 -11.56
C TYR A 235 -44.76 -64.94 -12.03
N GLU A 236 -45.99 -64.63 -11.63
CA GLU A 236 -46.63 -63.35 -11.96
C GLU A 236 -45.97 -62.19 -11.20
N ASN A 237 -45.61 -62.40 -9.94
CA ASN A 237 -44.80 -61.45 -9.16
C ASN A 237 -43.39 -61.28 -9.75
N GLU A 238 -42.72 -62.37 -10.14
CA GLU A 238 -41.41 -62.30 -10.81
C GLU A 238 -41.49 -61.52 -12.12
N ARG A 239 -42.55 -61.72 -12.91
CA ARG A 239 -42.79 -60.97 -14.14
C ARG A 239 -43.02 -59.48 -13.86
N GLN A 240 -43.85 -59.13 -12.87
CA GLN A 240 -44.08 -57.73 -12.50
C GLN A 240 -42.79 -57.04 -12.03
N ILE A 241 -41.95 -57.75 -11.27
CA ILE A 241 -40.63 -57.27 -10.86
C ILE A 241 -39.73 -57.05 -12.10
N SER A 242 -39.71 -58.01 -13.03
CA SER A 242 -38.95 -57.90 -14.27
C SER A 242 -39.41 -56.72 -15.15
N ASP A 243 -40.72 -56.50 -15.27
CA ASP A 243 -41.29 -55.39 -16.05
C ASP A 243 -40.94 -54.03 -15.38
N LYS A 244 -40.97 -53.98 -14.04
CA LYS A 244 -40.53 -52.80 -13.28
C LYS A 244 -39.05 -52.50 -13.51
N HIS A 245 -38.18 -53.53 -13.49
CA HIS A 245 -36.76 -53.35 -13.77
C HIS A 245 -36.49 -52.89 -15.21
N LEU A 246 -37.26 -53.37 -16.18
CA LEU A 246 -37.16 -52.90 -17.56
C LEU A 246 -37.57 -51.43 -17.71
N GLN A 247 -38.62 -51.00 -17.02
CA GLN A 247 -39.03 -49.60 -16.99
C GLN A 247 -37.97 -48.72 -16.33
N GLU A 248 -37.45 -49.12 -15.16
CA GLU A 248 -36.38 -48.40 -14.46
C GLU A 248 -35.11 -48.30 -15.33
N ALA A 249 -34.78 -49.35 -16.10
CA ALA A 249 -33.66 -49.32 -17.03
C ALA A 249 -33.90 -48.38 -18.22
N ALA A 250 -35.13 -48.32 -18.75
CA ALA A 250 -35.49 -47.40 -19.82
C ALA A 250 -35.43 -45.93 -19.35
N ASP A 251 -35.98 -45.63 -18.17
CA ASP A 251 -35.93 -44.30 -17.57
C ASP A 251 -34.48 -43.87 -17.27
N ALA A 252 -33.64 -44.81 -16.80
CA ALA A 252 -32.22 -44.56 -16.57
C ALA A 252 -31.45 -44.27 -17.87
N LEU A 253 -31.80 -44.94 -18.98
CA LEU A 253 -31.20 -44.67 -20.29
C LEU A 253 -31.62 -43.30 -20.82
N GLN A 254 -32.90 -42.94 -20.70
CA GLN A 254 -33.38 -41.61 -21.09
C GLN A 254 -32.67 -40.50 -20.29
N PHE A 255 -32.53 -40.68 -18.98
CA PHE A 255 -31.79 -39.74 -18.14
C PHE A 255 -30.32 -39.61 -18.56
N ALA A 256 -29.69 -40.73 -18.95
CA ALA A 256 -28.32 -40.70 -19.46
C ALA A 256 -28.21 -40.00 -20.82
N GLU A 257 -29.19 -40.16 -21.72
CA GLU A 257 -29.24 -39.45 -23.00
C GLU A 257 -29.40 -37.94 -22.82
N GLU A 258 -30.34 -37.51 -21.97
CA GLU A 258 -30.55 -36.10 -21.64
C GLU A 258 -29.31 -35.48 -20.99
N GLU A 259 -28.58 -36.24 -20.19
CA GLU A 259 -27.34 -35.76 -19.57
C GLU A 259 -26.19 -35.66 -20.57
N VAL A 260 -26.10 -36.60 -21.54
CA VAL A 260 -25.12 -36.51 -22.63
C VAL A 260 -25.42 -35.29 -23.51
N GLU A 261 -26.67 -35.02 -23.84
CA GLU A 261 -27.06 -33.84 -24.63
C GLU A 261 -26.67 -32.54 -23.92
N LYS A 262 -26.93 -32.42 -22.61
CA LYS A 262 -26.45 -31.28 -21.81
C LYS A 262 -24.93 -31.15 -21.83
N LEU A 263 -24.20 -32.25 -21.70
CA LEU A 263 -22.74 -32.23 -21.75
C LEU A 263 -22.21 -31.81 -23.12
N GLU A 264 -22.91 -32.15 -24.20
CA GLU A 264 -22.57 -31.68 -25.55
C GLU A 264 -22.84 -30.18 -25.74
N GLU A 265 -23.95 -29.66 -25.19
CA GLU A 265 -24.24 -28.23 -25.16
C GLU A 265 -23.22 -27.45 -24.31
N GLU A 266 -22.87 -27.97 -23.13
CA GLU A 266 -21.83 -27.41 -22.25
C GLU A 266 -20.47 -27.38 -22.96
N LYS A 267 -20.11 -28.47 -23.64
CA LYS A 267 -18.89 -28.54 -24.44
C LYS A 267 -18.88 -27.49 -25.54
N ALA A 268 -20.00 -27.29 -26.26
CA ALA A 268 -20.11 -26.28 -27.30
C ALA A 268 -19.95 -24.86 -26.72
N ALA A 269 -20.61 -24.57 -25.58
CA ALA A 269 -20.50 -23.28 -24.90
C ALA A 269 -19.09 -23.01 -24.37
N LEU A 270 -18.40 -24.04 -23.86
CA LEU A 270 -17.01 -23.93 -23.41
C LEU A 270 -16.04 -23.66 -24.55
N LEU A 271 -16.27 -24.26 -25.73
CA LEU A 271 -15.47 -23.98 -26.93
C LEU A 271 -15.66 -22.53 -27.39
N GLU A 272 -16.91 -22.03 -27.43
CA GLU A 272 -17.18 -20.63 -27.77
C GLU A 272 -16.53 -19.66 -26.76
N TYR A 273 -16.58 -20.00 -25.47
CA TYR A 273 -15.93 -19.21 -24.43
C TYR A 273 -14.39 -19.21 -24.57
N ALA A 274 -13.79 -20.35 -24.91
CA ALA A 274 -12.36 -20.44 -25.18
C ALA A 274 -11.95 -19.60 -26.39
N ASP A 275 -12.75 -19.57 -27.46
CA ASP A 275 -12.52 -18.73 -28.62
C ASP A 275 -12.63 -17.23 -28.27
N GLN A 276 -13.61 -16.85 -27.44
CA GLN A 276 -13.73 -15.47 -26.94
C GLN A 276 -12.55 -15.05 -26.07
N LEU A 277 -12.06 -15.94 -25.20
CA LEU A 277 -10.85 -15.69 -24.40
C LEU A 277 -9.61 -15.54 -25.28
N THR A 278 -9.47 -16.39 -26.30
CA THR A 278 -8.36 -16.31 -27.25
C THR A 278 -8.39 -14.99 -28.03
N SER A 279 -9.58 -14.51 -28.41
CA SER A 279 -9.74 -13.20 -29.04
C SER A 279 -9.34 -12.06 -28.10
N LYS A 280 -9.79 -12.09 -26.84
CA LYS A 280 -9.41 -11.08 -25.82
C LYS A 280 -7.93 -11.11 -25.49
N GLU A 281 -7.33 -12.29 -25.40
CA GLU A 281 -5.88 -12.44 -25.20
C GLU A 281 -5.11 -11.77 -26.33
N LYS A 282 -5.57 -11.94 -27.58
CA LYS A 282 -4.97 -11.26 -28.72
C LYS A 282 -5.11 -9.73 -28.65
N GLU A 283 -6.28 -9.22 -28.26
CA GLU A 283 -6.49 -7.78 -28.03
C GLU A 283 -5.56 -7.22 -26.95
N TYR A 284 -5.42 -7.94 -25.83
CA TYR A 284 -4.49 -7.57 -24.76
C TYR A 284 -3.03 -7.62 -25.20
N LEU A 285 -2.63 -8.59 -26.02
CA LEU A 285 -1.29 -8.64 -26.60
C LEU A 285 -1.02 -7.44 -27.51
N GLU A 286 -1.98 -7.04 -28.34
CA GLU A 286 -1.88 -5.84 -29.17
C GLU A 286 -1.78 -4.54 -28.32
N GLU A 287 -2.54 -4.46 -27.23
CA GLU A 287 -2.47 -3.33 -26.27
C GLU A 287 -1.12 -3.27 -25.54
N ILE A 288 -0.59 -4.43 -25.13
CA ILE A 288 0.74 -4.56 -24.54
C ILE A 288 1.83 -4.14 -25.54
N GLU A 289 1.73 -4.54 -26.80
CA GLU A 289 2.67 -4.13 -27.86
C GLU A 289 2.62 -2.62 -28.14
N ASN A 290 1.43 -2.01 -28.10
CA ASN A 290 1.27 -0.56 -28.22
C ASN A 290 1.93 0.16 -27.02
N SER A 291 1.67 -0.31 -25.80
CA SER A 291 2.26 0.24 -24.58
C SER A 291 3.80 0.13 -24.59
N HIS A 292 4.33 -1.01 -25.06
CA HIS A 292 5.78 -1.17 -25.23
C HIS A 292 6.38 -0.17 -26.24
N ARG A 293 5.67 0.12 -27.34
CA ARG A 293 6.08 1.14 -28.31
C ARG A 293 6.09 2.55 -27.70
N GLU A 294 5.09 2.89 -26.90
CA GLU A 294 5.04 4.17 -26.19
C GLU A 294 6.18 4.31 -25.16
N ILE A 295 6.43 3.27 -24.36
CA ILE A 295 7.54 3.23 -23.41
C ILE A 295 8.89 3.39 -24.14
N ALA A 296 9.06 2.75 -25.30
CA ALA A 296 10.27 2.91 -26.11
C ALA A 296 10.44 4.37 -26.59
N GLY A 297 9.37 5.03 -27.02
CA GLY A 297 9.38 6.45 -27.40
C GLY A 297 9.71 7.37 -26.22
N ILE A 298 9.16 7.11 -25.03
CA ILE A 298 9.50 7.85 -23.80
C ILE A 298 10.97 7.66 -23.43
N LYS A 299 11.50 6.44 -23.52
CA LYS A 299 12.93 6.15 -23.26
C LYS A 299 13.84 6.90 -24.23
N GLU A 300 13.49 6.97 -25.51
CA GLU A 300 14.23 7.76 -26.49
C GLU A 300 14.23 9.25 -26.13
N ASN A 301 13.08 9.79 -25.74
CA ASN A 301 12.95 11.19 -25.34
C ASN A 301 13.72 11.50 -24.05
N LEU A 302 13.69 10.62 -23.05
CA LEU A 302 14.51 10.74 -21.85
C LEU A 302 16.02 10.70 -22.19
N GLY A 303 16.42 9.89 -23.15
CA GLY A 303 17.79 9.88 -23.68
C GLY A 303 18.18 11.22 -24.30
N LYS A 304 17.29 11.83 -25.10
CA LYS A 304 17.51 13.17 -25.68
C LYS A 304 17.63 14.25 -24.59
N ILE A 305 16.70 14.28 -23.63
CA ILE A 305 16.73 15.21 -22.49
C ILE A 305 17.99 15.02 -21.65
N GLY A 306 18.41 13.78 -21.41
CA GLY A 306 19.64 13.47 -20.69
C GLY A 306 20.89 14.02 -21.40
N ASN A 307 20.95 13.93 -22.73
CA ASN A 307 22.02 14.50 -23.52
C ASN A 307 21.99 16.04 -23.51
N GLU A 308 20.82 16.65 -23.61
CA GLU A 308 20.66 18.11 -23.51
C GLU A 308 21.08 18.62 -22.13
N LEU A 309 20.68 17.94 -21.06
CA LEU A 309 21.08 18.26 -19.69
C LEU A 309 22.60 18.15 -19.51
N LYS A 310 23.23 17.12 -20.10
CA LYS A 310 24.69 16.97 -20.08
C LYS A 310 25.38 18.15 -20.77
N ILE A 311 24.90 18.56 -21.94
CA ILE A 311 25.41 19.74 -22.66
C ILE A 311 25.26 21.00 -21.79
N GLU A 312 24.13 21.16 -21.11
CA GLU A 312 23.89 22.35 -20.29
C GLU A 312 24.75 22.37 -19.01
N ILE A 313 25.01 21.21 -18.41
CA ILE A 313 26.00 21.05 -17.32
C ILE A 313 27.39 21.43 -17.81
N GLU A 314 27.80 20.98 -18.99
CA GLU A 314 29.10 21.33 -19.58
C GLU A 314 29.23 22.85 -19.81
N LYS A 315 28.17 23.50 -20.31
CA LYS A 315 28.13 24.97 -20.44
C LYS A 315 28.22 25.67 -19.08
N ARG A 316 27.46 25.20 -18.09
CA ARG A 316 27.49 25.76 -16.73
C ARG A 316 28.89 25.70 -16.14
N ASN A 317 29.58 24.57 -16.29
CA ASN A 317 30.96 24.41 -15.82
C ASN A 317 31.92 25.37 -16.57
N SER A 318 31.71 25.58 -17.88
CA SER A 318 32.46 26.58 -18.64
C SER A 318 32.27 28.00 -18.09
N TYR A 319 31.02 28.39 -17.81
CA TYR A 319 30.72 29.70 -17.23
C TYR A 319 31.24 29.86 -15.80
N GLU A 320 31.25 28.79 -15.01
CA GLU A 320 31.81 28.80 -13.65
C GLU A 320 33.33 29.02 -13.69
N ASN A 321 34.03 28.35 -14.62
CA ASN A 321 35.45 28.58 -14.86
C ASN A 321 35.74 30.01 -15.34
N GLU A 322 34.89 30.58 -16.20
CA GLU A 322 35.02 31.98 -16.63
C GLU A 322 34.79 32.95 -15.46
N LEU A 323 33.78 32.69 -14.62
CA LEU A 323 33.51 33.47 -13.43
C LEU A 323 34.69 33.46 -12.45
N GLU A 324 35.35 32.31 -12.29
CA GLU A 324 36.53 32.18 -11.46
C GLU A 324 37.72 32.96 -12.00
N LYS A 325 37.93 32.96 -13.32
CA LYS A 325 38.93 33.83 -13.96
C LYS A 325 38.63 35.31 -13.71
N VAL A 326 37.38 35.73 -13.86
CA VAL A 326 36.97 37.12 -13.60
C VAL A 326 37.17 37.51 -12.14
N LYS A 327 36.88 36.61 -11.18
CA LYS A 327 37.17 36.84 -9.75
C LYS A 327 38.66 37.03 -9.51
N HIS A 328 39.49 36.18 -10.12
CA HIS A 328 40.94 36.28 -9.98
C HIS A 328 41.49 37.58 -10.60
N ASP A 329 40.99 37.99 -11.76
CA ASP A 329 41.38 39.25 -12.39
C ASP A 329 40.91 40.47 -11.59
N LYS A 330 39.71 40.40 -10.98
CA LYS A 330 39.24 41.42 -10.04
C LYS A 330 40.17 41.54 -8.83
N GLU A 331 40.58 40.42 -8.24
CA GLU A 331 41.50 40.42 -7.10
C GLU A 331 42.87 41.02 -7.49
N LYS A 332 43.38 40.67 -8.68
CA LYS A 332 44.60 41.31 -9.22
C LYS A 332 44.46 42.82 -9.37
N LEU A 333 43.33 43.28 -9.90
CA LEU A 333 43.06 44.72 -10.07
C LEU A 333 42.91 45.43 -8.72
N GLU A 334 42.25 44.82 -7.74
CA GLU A 334 42.14 45.38 -6.38
C GLU A 334 43.51 45.49 -5.71
N ASN A 335 44.37 44.49 -5.87
CA ASN A 335 45.75 44.52 -5.36
C ASN A 335 46.59 45.58 -6.08
N ALA A 336 46.50 45.67 -7.40
CA ALA A 336 47.18 46.72 -8.18
C ALA A 336 46.71 48.12 -7.78
N TRP A 337 45.41 48.29 -7.52
CA TRP A 337 44.85 49.56 -7.05
C TRP A 337 45.32 49.92 -5.63
N LYS A 338 45.40 48.94 -4.72
CA LYS A 338 45.98 49.15 -3.38
C LYS A 338 47.44 49.58 -3.46
N LEU A 339 48.25 48.88 -4.27
CA LEU A 339 49.65 49.24 -4.52
C LEU A 339 49.76 50.66 -5.08
N SER A 340 48.99 50.99 -6.11
CA SER A 340 48.99 52.36 -6.67
C SER A 340 48.57 53.40 -5.64
N LYS A 341 47.61 53.10 -4.77
CA LYS A 341 47.20 53.99 -3.68
C LYS A 341 48.30 54.18 -2.63
N GLU A 342 49.05 53.14 -2.32
CA GLU A 342 50.24 53.21 -1.45
C GLU A 342 51.35 54.04 -2.11
N GLU A 343 51.62 53.82 -3.41
CA GLU A 343 52.56 54.65 -4.18
C GLU A 343 52.14 56.12 -4.19
N PHE A 344 50.86 56.44 -4.34
CA PHE A 344 50.38 57.83 -4.25
C PHE A 344 50.58 58.44 -2.85
N LYS A 345 50.44 57.62 -1.81
CA LYS A 345 50.71 58.06 -0.43
C LYS A 345 52.20 58.31 -0.24
N GLU A 346 53.06 57.42 -0.74
CA GLU A 346 54.51 57.62 -0.71
C GLU A 346 54.92 58.85 -1.51
N VAL A 347 54.31 59.11 -2.67
CA VAL A 347 54.55 60.33 -3.46
C VAL A 347 54.08 61.58 -2.71
N ALA A 348 52.98 61.50 -1.95
CA ALA A 348 52.53 62.61 -1.11
C ALA A 348 53.48 62.85 0.07
N ASP A 349 53.92 61.79 0.75
CA ASP A 349 54.89 61.87 1.84
C ASP A 349 56.25 62.37 1.33
N LEU A 350 56.68 61.95 0.13
CA LEU A 350 57.87 62.45 -0.57
C LEU A 350 57.70 63.91 -0.97
N LYS A 351 56.51 64.33 -1.42
CA LYS A 351 56.24 65.73 -1.74
C LYS A 351 56.35 66.60 -0.48
N ASP A 352 55.82 66.14 0.65
CA ASP A 352 55.92 66.84 1.93
C ASP A 352 57.37 66.87 2.44
N GLN A 353 58.11 65.76 2.27
CA GLN A 353 59.55 65.73 2.51
C GLN A 353 60.29 66.72 1.60
N TYR A 354 60.01 66.75 0.30
CA TYR A 354 60.61 67.69 -0.63
C TYR A 354 60.22 69.13 -0.34
N GLU A 355 59.02 69.43 0.16
CA GLU A 355 58.64 70.79 0.57
C GLU A 355 59.38 71.21 1.86
N ASN A 356 59.54 70.29 2.81
CA ASN A 356 60.35 70.49 4.01
C ASN A 356 61.84 70.64 3.67
N GLU A 357 62.35 69.83 2.77
CA GLU A 357 63.71 69.93 2.24
C GLU A 357 63.87 71.20 1.41
N LEU A 358 62.90 71.63 0.62
CA LEU A 358 62.96 72.88 -0.13
C LEU A 358 62.93 74.09 0.80
N SER A 359 62.21 73.99 1.93
CA SER A 359 62.24 74.97 3.02
C SER A 359 63.61 75.00 3.69
N ALA A 360 64.14 73.82 4.05
CA ALA A 360 65.47 73.67 4.63
C ALA A 360 66.57 74.12 3.66
N VAL A 361 66.45 73.85 2.36
CA VAL A 361 67.37 74.26 1.30
C VAL A 361 67.26 75.75 1.05
N LYS A 362 66.09 76.38 1.22
CA LYS A 362 65.96 77.85 1.20
C LYS A 362 66.65 78.49 2.40
N GLU A 363 66.55 77.90 3.58
CA GLU A 363 67.28 78.35 4.77
C GLU A 363 68.79 78.09 4.66
N GLN A 364 69.17 76.93 4.15
CA GLN A 364 70.55 76.59 3.82
C GLN A 364 71.07 77.45 2.68
N LEU A 365 70.28 77.89 1.69
CA LEU A 365 70.70 78.86 0.68
C LEU A 365 70.95 80.24 1.30
N LYS A 366 70.14 80.65 2.29
CA LYS A 366 70.43 81.84 3.11
C LYS A 366 71.70 81.67 3.93
N ALA A 367 71.97 80.49 4.46
CA ALA A 367 73.18 80.20 5.24
C ALA A 367 74.43 80.05 4.34
N ILE A 368 74.30 79.36 3.21
CA ILE A 368 75.34 79.15 2.20
C ILE A 368 75.62 80.44 1.45
N SER A 369 74.65 81.34 1.25
CA SER A 369 74.95 82.71 0.79
C SER A 369 75.92 83.40 1.76
N LYS A 370 75.72 83.26 3.07
CA LYS A 370 76.63 83.80 4.10
C LYS A 370 77.94 83.01 4.23
N ILE A 371 77.93 81.70 3.96
CA ILE A 371 79.14 80.86 3.97
C ILE A 371 79.93 81.01 2.67
N ASN A 372 79.33 81.32 1.53
CA ASN A 372 80.04 81.57 0.26
C ASN A 372 80.79 82.92 0.33
N GLU A 373 80.25 83.89 1.07
CA GLU A 373 81.00 85.08 1.54
C GLU A 373 82.22 84.69 2.40
N ALA A 374 82.18 83.55 3.12
CA ALA A 374 83.28 83.05 3.97
C ALA A 374 84.21 82.02 3.29
N LEU A 375 83.73 81.24 2.31
CA LEU A 375 84.48 80.22 1.58
C LEU A 375 85.25 80.80 0.39
N GLN A 376 84.82 81.94 -0.18
CA GLN A 376 85.73 82.75 -0.98
C GLN A 376 87.00 83.15 -0.19
N ALA A 377 86.90 83.26 1.14
CA ALA A 377 88.05 83.52 2.00
C ALA A 377 88.89 82.26 2.34
N ASN A 378 88.34 81.04 2.18
CA ASN A 378 88.98 79.79 2.64
C ASN A 378 89.45 78.85 1.50
N ASN A 379 88.90 78.95 0.29
CA ASN A 379 89.37 78.19 -0.88
C ASN A 379 90.80 78.57 -1.31
N ALA A 380 91.33 79.69 -0.81
CA ALA A 380 92.75 80.03 -0.92
C ALA A 380 93.66 79.08 -0.09
N THR A 381 93.13 78.43 0.94
CA THR A 381 93.94 77.75 1.96
C THR A 381 94.13 76.25 1.69
N LEU A 382 93.14 75.58 1.10
CA LEU A 382 93.01 74.11 1.13
C LEU A 382 93.48 73.36 -0.12
N ASN A 383 93.73 74.07 -1.23
CA ASN A 383 94.44 73.50 -2.38
C ASN A 383 95.86 72.98 -2.01
N ASN A 384 96.34 73.33 -0.82
CA ASN A 384 97.61 72.86 -0.27
C ASN A 384 97.57 71.45 0.34
N THR A 385 96.41 70.93 0.75
CA THR A 385 96.32 69.66 1.52
C THR A 385 96.00 68.43 0.67
N LEU A 386 95.43 68.60 -0.53
CA LEU A 386 95.10 67.50 -1.46
C LEU A 386 96.33 66.76 -1.99
N LYS A 387 97.54 67.27 -1.72
CA LYS A 387 98.80 66.62 -2.07
C LYS A 387 99.27 65.60 -1.03
N GLU A 388 98.70 65.55 0.17
CA GLU A 388 99.19 64.69 1.25
C GLU A 388 98.52 63.31 1.32
N THR A 389 97.26 63.15 0.91
CA THR A 389 96.50 61.87 1.06
C THR A 389 96.66 60.87 -0.09
N GLN A 390 97.34 61.23 -1.17
CA GLN A 390 97.67 60.29 -2.25
C GLN A 390 98.69 59.22 -1.80
N ALA A 391 99.35 59.40 -0.65
CA ALA A 391 100.41 58.52 -0.14
C ALA A 391 99.92 57.36 0.75
N GLU A 392 98.71 57.38 1.29
CA GLU A 392 98.21 56.33 2.20
C GLU A 392 97.55 55.15 1.46
N MET A 393 97.23 55.32 0.17
CA MET A 393 96.58 54.29 -0.65
C MET A 393 97.51 53.10 -0.98
N ASP A 394 98.84 53.29 -0.93
CA ASP A 394 99.82 52.26 -1.29
C ASP A 394 100.06 51.22 -0.17
N ALA A 395 99.57 51.45 1.06
CA ALA A 395 99.84 50.57 2.21
C ALA A 395 98.85 49.39 2.37
N LEU A 396 97.60 49.53 1.90
CA LEU A 396 96.54 48.52 2.11
C LEU A 396 96.57 47.36 1.08
N GLN A 397 97.38 47.47 0.02
CA GLN A 397 97.54 46.44 -1.00
C GLN A 397 98.28 45.18 -0.48
N VAL A 398 99.01 45.28 0.64
CA VAL A 398 99.86 44.19 1.19
C VAL A 398 99.08 43.17 2.05
N GLU A 399 97.99 43.58 2.72
CA GLU A 399 97.17 42.66 3.54
C GLU A 399 96.29 41.71 2.69
N HIS A 400 96.04 42.03 1.41
CA HIS A 400 95.20 41.23 0.53
C HIS A 400 95.91 39.94 0.01
N ASP A 401 97.24 39.88 0.03
CA ASP A 401 97.99 38.73 -0.50
C ASP A 401 98.18 37.58 0.52
N GLU A 402 98.02 37.81 1.83
CA GLU A 402 98.16 36.77 2.86
C GLU A 402 96.91 35.87 2.97
N ALA A 403 95.70 36.44 2.81
CA ALA A 403 94.43 35.71 2.87
C ALA A 403 94.21 34.73 1.69
N LYS A 404 94.95 34.91 0.57
CA LYS A 404 94.89 34.05 -0.62
C LYS A 404 95.66 32.72 -0.45
N SER A 405 96.54 32.62 0.54
CA SER A 405 97.37 31.43 0.79
C SER A 405 96.64 30.32 1.58
N GLU A 406 95.59 30.66 2.33
CA GLU A 406 94.87 29.73 3.21
C GLU A 406 93.70 29.01 2.50
N ALA A 407 93.09 29.67 1.51
CA ALA A 407 92.07 29.07 0.63
C ALA A 407 92.60 27.94 -0.28
N LYS A 408 93.93 27.82 -0.45
CA LYS A 408 94.58 26.77 -1.26
C LYS A 408 94.80 25.46 -0.51
N LYS A 409 94.75 25.46 0.84
CA LYS A 409 94.94 24.26 1.69
C LYS A 409 93.67 23.40 1.84
N LEU A 410 92.48 23.99 1.76
CA LEU A 410 91.21 23.26 1.92
C LEU A 410 90.73 22.54 0.65
N ARG A 411 91.15 22.97 -0.55
CA ARG A 411 90.83 22.27 -1.81
C ARG A 411 91.64 20.97 -2.03
N LYS A 412 92.75 20.77 -1.32
CA LYS A 412 93.61 19.56 -1.44
C LYS A 412 93.14 18.38 -0.57
N ASN A 413 92.18 18.59 0.33
CA ASN A 413 91.66 17.55 1.23
C ASN A 413 90.42 16.81 0.68
N LEU A 414 89.74 17.32 -0.35
CA LEU A 414 88.62 16.64 -1.01
C LEU A 414 89.09 15.61 -2.06
N GLU A 415 90.23 15.85 -2.73
CA GLU A 415 90.85 14.91 -3.68
C GLU A 415 91.53 13.69 -2.99
N ASN A 416 91.79 13.79 -1.68
CA ASN A 416 92.39 12.71 -0.87
C ASN A 416 91.36 11.70 -0.30
N ILE A 417 90.06 11.98 -0.37
CA ILE A 417 89.00 11.07 0.09
C ILE A 417 88.55 10.13 -1.04
N GLU A 418 88.58 10.59 -2.30
CA GLU A 418 88.28 9.74 -3.47
C GLU A 418 89.36 8.68 -3.73
N ASN A 419 90.62 8.93 -3.37
CA ASN A 419 91.70 7.93 -3.47
C ASN A 419 91.66 6.86 -2.36
N LYS A 420 91.06 7.15 -1.19
CA LYS A 420 90.93 6.18 -0.07
C LYS A 420 89.85 5.12 -0.32
N LEU A 421 88.90 5.37 -1.22
CA LEU A 421 87.89 4.37 -1.64
C LEU A 421 88.47 3.32 -2.62
N LYS A 422 89.63 3.58 -3.23
CA LYS A 422 90.33 2.64 -4.12
C LYS A 422 91.22 1.66 -3.36
N ASP A 423 91.79 2.08 -2.22
CA ASP A 423 92.68 1.24 -1.40
C ASP A 423 91.92 0.26 -0.48
N ILE A 424 90.66 0.54 -0.12
CA ILE A 424 89.81 -0.38 0.64
C ILE A 424 89.39 -1.60 -0.20
N LYS A 425 89.36 -1.51 -1.53
CA LYS A 425 89.18 -2.67 -2.41
C LYS A 425 90.41 -3.58 -2.47
N LYS A 426 91.61 -3.08 -2.16
CA LYS A 426 92.86 -3.84 -2.19
C LYS A 426 93.14 -4.59 -0.88
N SER A 427 92.69 -4.04 0.25
CA SER A 427 92.81 -4.67 1.59
C SER A 427 91.87 -5.89 1.79
N ARG A 428 90.81 -6.02 0.99
CA ARG A 428 89.93 -7.21 1.01
C ARG A 428 90.60 -8.44 0.38
N ASP A 429 91.42 -8.25 -0.65
CA ASP A 429 92.03 -9.35 -1.39
C ASP A 429 93.25 -9.93 -0.65
N GLU A 430 93.94 -9.14 0.18
CA GLU A 430 95.07 -9.62 1.02
C GLU A 430 94.62 -10.44 2.24
N LYS A 431 93.38 -10.26 2.73
CA LYS A 431 92.81 -11.06 3.84
C LYS A 431 92.39 -12.47 3.42
N ILE A 432 92.16 -12.69 2.12
CA ILE A 432 91.81 -14.01 1.55
C ILE A 432 93.06 -14.89 1.40
N GLN A 433 94.22 -14.29 1.13
CA GLN A 433 95.49 -15.01 0.97
C GLN A 433 96.10 -15.49 2.31
N GLU A 434 95.84 -14.77 3.40
CA GLU A 434 96.33 -15.10 4.76
C GLU A 434 95.63 -16.33 5.37
N LEU A 435 94.38 -16.63 4.96
CA LEU A 435 93.63 -17.80 5.46
C LEU A 435 94.02 -19.11 4.75
N GLU A 436 94.52 -19.05 3.51
CA GLU A 436 94.96 -20.23 2.74
C GLU A 436 96.29 -20.81 3.26
N GLU A 437 97.18 -20.01 3.85
CA GLU A 437 98.47 -20.47 4.39
C GLU A 437 98.34 -21.19 5.76
N THR A 438 97.33 -20.86 6.57
CA THR A 438 97.04 -21.56 7.83
C THR A 438 96.53 -23.00 7.65
N LEU A 439 95.93 -23.32 6.51
CA LEU A 439 95.38 -24.66 6.23
C LEU A 439 96.51 -25.68 5.94
N ILE A 440 97.60 -25.25 5.31
CA ILE A 440 98.73 -26.11 4.90
C ILE A 440 99.62 -26.53 6.08
N PHE A 441 99.62 -25.79 7.19
CA PHE A 441 100.39 -26.14 8.40
C PHE A 441 99.74 -27.28 9.21
N LYS A 442 98.40 -27.39 9.21
CA LYS A 442 97.65 -28.41 9.98
C LYS A 442 97.66 -29.81 9.36
N GLU A 443 97.87 -29.93 8.04
CA GLU A 443 97.93 -31.23 7.35
C GLU A 443 99.24 -32.01 7.58
N LYS A 444 100.35 -31.34 7.96
CA LYS A 444 101.63 -32.01 8.27
C LYS A 444 101.68 -32.67 9.65
N GLU A 445 100.87 -32.21 10.61
CA GLU A 445 100.80 -32.74 11.98
C GLU A 445 100.08 -34.11 12.06
N GLN A 446 99.13 -34.36 11.15
CA GLN A 446 98.31 -35.58 11.10
C GLN A 446 99.06 -36.83 10.58
N LYS A 447 100.20 -36.64 9.89
CA LYS A 447 100.94 -37.74 9.24
C LYS A 447 101.89 -38.50 10.18
N GLN A 448 102.36 -37.88 11.27
CA GLN A 448 103.30 -38.50 12.21
C GLN A 448 102.61 -39.38 13.29
N LEU A 449 101.29 -39.27 13.48
CA LEU A 449 100.54 -40.06 14.47
C LEU A 449 100.10 -41.45 13.98
N LYS A 450 100.25 -41.77 12.68
CA LYS A 450 99.80 -43.04 12.09
C LYS A 450 100.81 -44.19 12.17
N GLU A 451 102.09 -43.93 12.43
CA GLU A 451 103.13 -44.97 12.40
C GLU A 451 103.32 -45.71 13.73
N THR A 452 102.88 -45.17 14.87
CA THR A 452 103.07 -45.79 16.19
C THR A 452 102.00 -46.82 16.58
N LEU A 453 100.89 -46.91 15.85
CA LEU A 453 99.74 -47.78 16.18
C LEU A 453 99.85 -49.21 15.60
N SER A 454 100.83 -49.48 14.73
CA SER A 454 100.87 -50.73 13.95
C SER A 454 101.52 -51.92 14.67
N SER A 455 102.29 -51.72 15.74
CA SER A 455 103.07 -52.80 16.37
C SER A 455 102.38 -53.49 17.55
N GLN A 456 101.20 -53.03 17.97
CA GLN A 456 100.46 -53.57 19.12
C GLN A 456 99.38 -54.61 18.75
N LYS A 457 99.02 -54.73 17.46
CA LYS A 457 97.88 -55.53 16.99
C LYS A 457 98.10 -57.04 16.86
N ASP A 458 99.33 -57.52 16.75
CA ASP A 458 99.57 -58.94 16.38
C ASP A 458 99.45 -59.94 17.54
N ALA A 459 99.37 -59.46 18.80
CA ALA A 459 99.23 -60.31 19.98
C ALA A 459 97.75 -60.63 20.33
N GLU A 460 96.81 -59.72 20.10
CA GLU A 460 95.38 -59.90 20.41
C GLU A 460 94.66 -60.84 19.44
N VAL A 461 95.16 -60.98 18.21
CA VAL A 461 94.51 -61.77 17.15
C VAL A 461 94.37 -63.26 17.51
N ARG A 462 95.28 -63.81 18.31
CA ARG A 462 95.25 -65.25 18.65
C ARG A 462 94.22 -65.59 19.73
N GLN A 463 93.80 -64.63 20.56
CA GLN A 463 92.76 -64.84 21.58
C GLN A 463 91.35 -64.71 20.98
N SER A 464 91.19 -63.86 19.97
CA SER A 464 89.94 -63.63 19.26
C SER A 464 89.46 -64.82 18.41
N ILE A 465 90.37 -65.66 17.91
CA ILE A 465 90.02 -66.83 17.09
C ILE A 465 89.19 -67.85 17.90
N LYS A 466 89.47 -68.00 19.20
CA LYS A 466 88.74 -68.95 20.06
C LYS A 466 87.36 -68.44 20.49
N GLN A 467 87.15 -67.12 20.50
CA GLN A 467 85.84 -66.51 20.74
C GLN A 467 84.97 -66.52 19.47
N LEU A 468 85.59 -66.45 18.29
CA LEU A 468 84.90 -66.52 16.99
C LEU A 468 84.15 -67.83 16.76
N GLU A 469 84.69 -68.98 17.21
CA GLU A 469 84.03 -70.28 17.01
C GLU A 469 82.72 -70.42 17.81
N ASN A 470 82.66 -69.88 19.04
CA ASN A 470 81.42 -69.85 19.83
C ASN A 470 80.38 -68.88 19.25
N VAL A 471 80.83 -67.71 18.78
CA VAL A 471 79.97 -66.73 18.11
C VAL A 471 79.40 -67.30 16.80
N GLN A 472 80.13 -68.18 16.11
CA GLN A 472 79.68 -68.77 14.85
C GLN A 472 78.50 -69.74 15.05
N GLN A 473 78.44 -70.46 16.17
CA GLN A 473 77.29 -71.32 16.51
C GLN A 473 76.06 -70.50 16.92
N GLU A 474 76.24 -69.42 17.69
CA GLU A 474 75.15 -68.50 18.03
C GLU A 474 74.62 -67.74 16.80
N LEU A 475 75.52 -67.35 15.89
CA LEU A 475 75.17 -66.70 14.62
C LEU A 475 74.30 -67.59 13.75
N GLN A 476 74.56 -68.90 13.74
CA GLN A 476 73.77 -69.84 12.94
C GLN A 476 72.36 -70.05 13.50
N LYS A 477 72.22 -70.05 14.83
CA LYS A 477 70.91 -70.12 15.50
C LYS A 477 70.12 -68.81 15.30
N SER A 478 70.79 -67.68 15.45
CA SER A 478 70.23 -66.35 15.17
C SER A 478 69.82 -66.19 13.70
N TRP A 479 70.56 -66.78 12.76
CA TRP A 479 70.22 -66.74 11.33
C TRP A 479 68.91 -67.49 11.02
N THR A 480 68.67 -68.62 11.69
CA THR A 480 67.40 -69.35 11.53
C THR A 480 66.22 -68.62 12.14
N GLU A 481 66.40 -67.95 13.28
CA GLU A 481 65.37 -67.10 13.89
C GLU A 481 65.10 -65.86 13.03
N TYR A 482 66.15 -65.22 12.49
CA TYR A 482 66.05 -64.10 11.56
C TYR A 482 65.25 -64.45 10.30
N GLN A 483 65.48 -65.61 9.69
CA GLN A 483 64.69 -66.10 8.56
C GLN A 483 63.20 -66.25 8.89
N SER A 484 62.88 -66.69 10.12
CA SER A 484 61.49 -66.82 10.59
C SER A 484 60.83 -65.47 10.82
N VAL A 485 61.57 -64.50 11.39
CA VAL A 485 61.13 -63.12 11.61
C VAL A 485 60.92 -62.40 10.28
N LEU A 486 61.83 -62.56 9.32
CA LEU A 486 61.75 -61.97 7.98
C LEU A 486 60.47 -62.42 7.24
N LYS A 487 60.11 -63.71 7.34
CA LYS A 487 58.85 -64.21 6.77
C LYS A 487 57.62 -63.60 7.45
N ARG A 488 57.69 -63.35 8.76
CA ARG A 488 56.61 -62.71 9.53
C ARG A 488 56.48 -61.22 9.20
N GLU A 489 57.60 -60.51 9.10
CA GLU A 489 57.64 -59.10 8.65
C GLU A 489 57.13 -58.95 7.22
N LEU A 490 57.43 -59.90 6.32
CA LEU A 490 56.95 -59.82 4.94
C LEU A 490 55.43 -60.06 4.85
N ALA A 491 54.85 -60.87 5.74
CA ALA A 491 53.41 -61.02 5.88
C ALA A 491 52.75 -59.76 6.47
N LEU A 492 53.31 -59.22 7.56
CA LEU A 492 52.83 -57.98 8.18
C LEU A 492 52.98 -56.78 7.23
N SER A 493 54.03 -56.72 6.42
CA SER A 493 54.24 -55.67 5.42
C SER A 493 53.17 -55.69 4.33
N LYS A 494 52.74 -56.88 3.89
CA LYS A 494 51.62 -57.03 2.96
C LYS A 494 50.31 -56.55 3.59
N GLU A 495 50.03 -56.94 4.83
CA GLU A 495 48.83 -56.51 5.55
C GLU A 495 48.84 -54.99 5.81
N THR A 496 49.99 -54.43 6.16
CA THR A 496 50.17 -52.98 6.36
C THR A 496 49.96 -52.20 5.06
N ASN A 497 50.42 -52.74 3.92
CA ASN A 497 50.22 -52.11 2.62
C ASN A 497 48.75 -52.17 2.18
N GLU A 498 48.04 -53.27 2.48
CA GLU A 498 46.61 -53.37 2.19
C GLU A 498 45.78 -52.41 3.04
N LEU A 499 46.10 -52.30 4.34
CA LEU A 499 45.48 -51.32 5.24
C LEU A 499 45.80 -49.88 4.83
N LYS A 500 47.03 -49.59 4.37
CA LYS A 500 47.38 -48.27 3.80
C LYS A 500 46.56 -47.96 2.55
N LYS A 501 46.33 -48.96 1.69
CA LYS A 501 45.51 -48.79 0.49
C LYS A 501 44.06 -48.49 0.84
N GLN A 502 43.49 -49.21 1.83
CA GLN A 502 42.15 -48.93 2.36
C GLN A 502 42.07 -47.54 3.02
N THR A 503 43.11 -47.13 3.75
CA THR A 503 43.17 -45.81 4.38
C THR A 503 43.21 -44.70 3.32
N LEU A 504 43.98 -44.87 2.25
CA LEU A 504 44.03 -43.92 1.12
C LEU A 504 42.66 -43.81 0.43
N THR A 505 41.98 -44.92 0.15
CA THR A 505 40.66 -44.89 -0.49
C THR A 505 39.61 -44.19 0.39
N MET A 506 39.62 -44.42 1.71
CA MET A 506 38.72 -43.70 2.61
C MET A 506 39.08 -42.21 2.70
N GLN A 507 40.37 -41.86 2.61
CA GLN A 507 40.82 -40.48 2.67
C GLN A 507 40.43 -39.71 1.41
N GLU A 508 40.50 -40.34 0.24
CA GLU A 508 39.95 -39.81 -1.02
C GLU A 508 38.43 -39.60 -0.96
N GLU A 509 37.68 -40.53 -0.34
CA GLU A 509 36.23 -40.36 -0.12
C GLU A 509 35.91 -39.22 0.86
N ILE A 510 36.69 -39.06 1.93
CA ILE A 510 36.54 -37.96 2.88
C ILE A 510 36.84 -36.61 2.19
N GLU A 511 37.89 -36.53 1.37
CA GLU A 511 38.21 -35.31 0.61
C GLU A 511 37.12 -34.98 -0.40
N LYS A 512 36.58 -35.99 -1.10
CA LYS A 512 35.45 -35.81 -2.02
C LYS A 512 34.22 -35.30 -1.30
N LEU A 513 33.80 -35.94 -0.21
CA LEU A 513 32.66 -35.50 0.61
C LEU A 513 32.91 -34.10 1.20
N SER A 514 34.12 -33.79 1.63
CA SER A 514 34.48 -32.46 2.12
C SER A 514 34.39 -31.40 1.02
N SER A 515 34.76 -31.73 -0.21
CA SER A 515 34.65 -30.83 -1.36
C SER A 515 33.19 -30.59 -1.76
N GLU A 516 32.35 -31.63 -1.76
CA GLU A 516 30.91 -31.54 -1.98
C GLU A 516 30.22 -30.70 -0.90
N ASN A 517 30.63 -30.86 0.37
CA ASN A 517 30.09 -30.07 1.48
C ASN A 517 30.49 -28.59 1.40
N LEU A 518 31.72 -28.29 0.92
CA LEU A 518 32.16 -26.93 0.62
C LEU A 518 31.35 -26.29 -0.52
N GLN A 519 31.07 -27.05 -1.58
CA GLN A 519 30.22 -26.59 -2.70
C GLN A 519 28.76 -26.38 -2.27
N LEU A 520 28.22 -27.25 -1.43
CA LEU A 520 26.88 -27.05 -0.86
C LEU A 520 26.83 -25.83 0.05
N THR A 521 27.88 -25.61 0.85
CA THR A 521 27.98 -24.44 1.73
C THR A 521 28.09 -23.14 0.92
N SER A 522 28.87 -23.13 -0.17
CA SER A 522 28.92 -21.98 -1.08
C SER A 522 27.59 -21.75 -1.78
N GLY A 523 26.93 -22.81 -2.27
CA GLY A 523 25.60 -22.73 -2.88
C GLY A 523 24.54 -22.20 -1.92
N ILE A 524 24.54 -22.61 -0.65
CA ILE A 524 23.66 -22.06 0.38
C ILE A 524 23.97 -20.59 0.65
N SER A 525 25.25 -20.20 0.67
CA SER A 525 25.64 -18.79 0.85
C SER A 525 25.20 -17.91 -0.32
N GLU A 526 25.31 -18.40 -1.55
CA GLU A 526 24.80 -17.73 -2.75
C GLU A 526 23.28 -17.62 -2.72
N LEU A 527 22.57 -18.70 -2.37
CA LEU A 527 21.11 -18.69 -2.23
C LEU A 527 20.63 -17.72 -1.14
N LYS A 528 21.39 -17.61 -0.05
CA LYS A 528 21.11 -16.66 1.02
C LYS A 528 21.33 -15.22 0.58
N ASN A 529 22.36 -14.98 -0.23
CA ASN A 529 22.63 -13.66 -0.80
C ASN A 529 21.57 -13.26 -1.83
N THR A 530 21.18 -14.17 -2.72
CA THR A 530 20.09 -13.92 -3.68
C THR A 530 18.77 -13.70 -2.94
N PHE A 531 18.45 -14.53 -1.94
CA PHE A 531 17.26 -14.31 -1.09
C PHE A 531 17.27 -12.93 -0.43
N ASN A 532 18.38 -12.50 0.16
CA ASN A 532 18.49 -11.17 0.76
C ASN A 532 18.33 -10.05 -0.27
N GLN A 533 18.92 -10.18 -1.46
CA GLN A 533 18.75 -9.23 -2.57
C GLN A 533 17.31 -9.17 -3.05
N THR A 534 16.64 -10.32 -3.24
CA THR A 534 15.23 -10.38 -3.61
C THR A 534 14.35 -9.75 -2.54
N ASN A 535 14.69 -9.94 -1.26
CA ASN A 535 13.93 -9.35 -0.15
C ASN A 535 14.14 -7.83 -0.05
N SER A 536 15.33 -7.32 -0.38
CA SER A 536 15.56 -5.87 -0.55
C SER A 536 14.78 -5.31 -1.73
N HIS A 537 14.79 -5.97 -2.89
CA HIS A 537 13.97 -5.55 -4.03
C HIS A 537 12.47 -5.59 -3.74
N LEU A 538 11.99 -6.59 -2.99
CA LEU A 538 10.59 -6.65 -2.56
C LEU A 538 10.23 -5.46 -1.66
N PHE A 539 11.17 -5.04 -0.79
CA PHE A 539 11.00 -3.86 0.05
C PHE A 539 10.97 -2.56 -0.79
N GLU A 540 11.88 -2.41 -1.75
CA GLU A 540 11.91 -1.28 -2.69
C GLU A 540 10.59 -1.20 -3.49
N VAL A 541 10.13 -2.33 -4.06
CA VAL A 541 8.86 -2.39 -4.79
C VAL A 541 7.67 -2.10 -3.88
N SER A 542 7.69 -2.54 -2.62
CA SER A 542 6.64 -2.20 -1.65
C SER A 542 6.64 -0.72 -1.29
N GLN A 543 7.81 -0.09 -1.26
CA GLN A 543 7.94 1.35 -1.03
C GLN A 543 7.45 2.13 -2.25
N GLU A 544 7.88 1.77 -3.47
CA GLU A 544 7.40 2.36 -4.72
C GLU A 544 5.89 2.23 -4.85
N LYS A 545 5.32 1.08 -4.48
CA LYS A 545 3.86 0.89 -4.42
C LYS A 545 3.19 1.90 -3.48
N SER A 546 3.75 2.10 -2.28
CA SER A 546 3.22 3.07 -1.32
C SER A 546 3.32 4.51 -1.82
N GLU A 547 4.41 4.85 -2.53
CA GLU A 547 4.61 6.17 -3.13
C GLU A 547 3.61 6.40 -4.28
N MET A 548 3.42 5.39 -5.13
CA MET A 548 2.41 5.39 -6.20
C MET A 548 0.98 5.50 -5.66
N GLU A 549 0.64 4.78 -4.58
CA GLU A 549 -0.65 4.93 -3.90
C GLU A 549 -0.84 6.35 -3.32
N GLY A 550 0.22 6.95 -2.78
CA GLY A 550 0.23 8.34 -2.36
C GLY A 550 -0.05 9.31 -3.51
N GLU A 551 0.59 9.09 -4.66
CA GLU A 551 0.43 9.91 -5.86
C GLU A 551 -0.96 9.74 -6.49
N ILE A 552 -1.50 8.53 -6.53
CA ILE A 552 -2.89 8.27 -6.97
C ILE A 552 -3.87 9.03 -6.07
N ASN A 553 -3.68 9.01 -4.76
CA ASN A 553 -4.53 9.76 -3.83
C ASN A 553 -4.42 11.27 -4.05
N ARG A 554 -3.22 11.79 -4.31
CA ARG A 554 -2.99 13.20 -4.66
C ARG A 554 -3.69 13.59 -5.95
N LEU A 555 -3.49 12.81 -7.02
CA LEU A 555 -4.11 13.04 -8.33
C LEU A 555 -5.63 12.91 -8.27
N THR A 556 -6.17 11.98 -7.48
CA THR A 556 -7.62 11.85 -7.26
C THR A 556 -8.19 13.09 -6.56
N ALA A 557 -7.47 13.64 -5.58
CA ALA A 557 -7.86 14.88 -4.91
C ALA A 557 -7.76 16.10 -5.85
N GLU A 558 -6.76 16.17 -6.72
CA GLU A 558 -6.63 17.21 -7.75
C GLU A 558 -7.73 17.10 -8.80
N LEU A 559 -8.03 15.90 -9.30
CA LEU A 559 -9.13 15.65 -10.21
C LEU A 559 -10.47 16.07 -9.61
N LYS A 560 -10.69 15.79 -8.31
CA LYS A 560 -11.90 16.22 -7.61
C LYS A 560 -12.01 17.75 -7.54
N LYS A 561 -10.91 18.46 -7.25
CA LYS A 561 -10.88 19.93 -7.30
C LYS A 561 -11.13 20.47 -8.70
N GLU A 562 -10.60 19.81 -9.72
CA GLU A 562 -10.79 20.21 -11.12
C GLU A 562 -12.25 20.00 -11.56
N ILE A 563 -12.89 18.91 -11.10
CA ILE A 563 -14.32 18.67 -11.30
C ILE A 563 -15.15 19.76 -10.62
N GLU A 564 -14.87 20.08 -9.35
CA GLU A 564 -15.55 21.16 -8.62
C GLU A 564 -15.35 22.53 -9.30
N SER A 565 -14.14 22.82 -9.78
CA SER A 565 -13.84 24.02 -10.57
C SER A 565 -14.59 24.06 -11.90
N SER A 566 -14.67 22.92 -12.61
CA SER A 566 -15.43 22.79 -13.86
C SER A 566 -16.92 23.00 -13.65
N GLU A 567 -17.49 22.50 -12.54
CA GLU A 567 -18.88 22.73 -12.17
C GLU A 567 -19.17 24.21 -11.88
N LEU A 568 -18.26 24.90 -11.17
CA LEU A 568 -18.35 26.34 -10.96
C LEU A 568 -18.28 27.12 -12.28
N LEU A 569 -17.37 26.77 -13.18
CA LEU A 569 -17.26 27.38 -14.51
C LEU A 569 -18.48 27.08 -15.39
N LYS A 570 -19.11 25.91 -15.25
CA LYS A 570 -20.39 25.60 -15.91
C LYS A 570 -21.51 26.49 -15.37
N ALA A 571 -21.60 26.67 -14.05
CA ALA A 571 -22.58 27.55 -13.43
C ALA A 571 -22.38 29.02 -13.85
N GLU A 572 -21.12 29.47 -13.93
CA GLU A 572 -20.77 30.80 -14.43
C GLU A 572 -21.13 30.97 -15.91
N ASN A 573 -20.82 29.98 -16.75
CA ASN A 573 -21.23 29.98 -18.16
C ASN A 573 -22.75 30.00 -18.33
N GLU A 574 -23.50 29.25 -17.52
CA GLU A 574 -24.97 29.27 -17.52
C GLU A 574 -25.49 30.68 -17.16
N SER A 575 -24.86 31.33 -16.17
CA SER A 575 -25.16 32.71 -15.77
C SER A 575 -24.86 33.71 -16.88
N ILE A 576 -23.69 33.61 -17.52
CA ILE A 576 -23.29 34.45 -18.66
C ILE A 576 -24.23 34.22 -19.84
N LYS A 577 -24.63 32.97 -20.12
CA LYS A 577 -25.57 32.63 -21.18
C LYS A 577 -26.95 33.23 -20.91
N ASN A 578 -27.43 33.20 -19.68
CA ASN A 578 -28.66 33.87 -19.26
C ASN A 578 -28.55 35.40 -19.40
N MET A 579 -27.42 35.99 -19.01
CA MET A 579 -27.16 37.42 -19.17
C MET A 579 -27.07 37.83 -20.65
N ALA A 580 -26.43 37.02 -21.49
CA ALA A 580 -26.36 37.21 -22.95
C ALA A 580 -27.75 37.08 -23.59
N GLY A 581 -28.58 36.15 -23.11
CA GLY A 581 -29.99 36.04 -23.50
C GLY A 581 -30.77 37.32 -23.19
N ASN A 582 -30.63 37.85 -21.97
CA ASN A 582 -31.27 39.10 -21.54
C ASN A 582 -30.77 40.31 -22.36
N LEU A 583 -29.46 40.40 -22.61
CA LEU A 583 -28.85 41.42 -23.46
C LEU A 583 -29.37 41.33 -24.90
N ASN A 584 -29.53 40.12 -25.43
CA ASN A 584 -30.06 39.90 -26.78
C ASN A 584 -31.54 40.31 -26.87
N SER A 585 -32.35 40.03 -25.84
CA SER A 585 -33.73 40.54 -25.75
C SER A 585 -33.77 42.07 -25.65
N SER A 586 -32.88 42.67 -24.87
CA SER A 586 -32.75 44.13 -24.79
C SER A 586 -32.29 44.75 -26.12
N LEU A 587 -31.40 44.06 -26.85
CA LEU A 587 -30.95 44.47 -28.18
C LEU A 587 -32.08 44.37 -29.21
N GLN A 588 -32.89 43.30 -29.16
CA GLN A 588 -34.08 43.17 -30.00
C GLN A 588 -35.07 44.30 -29.75
N GLN A 589 -35.38 44.62 -28.49
CA GLN A 589 -36.23 45.76 -28.15
C GLN A 589 -35.66 47.09 -28.65
N THR A 590 -34.33 47.28 -28.53
CA THR A 590 -33.66 48.49 -29.03
C THR A 590 -33.72 48.57 -30.56
N ASN A 591 -33.55 47.44 -31.27
CA ASN A 591 -33.67 47.37 -32.72
C ASN A 591 -35.11 47.63 -33.20
N GLU A 592 -36.12 47.17 -32.46
CA GLU A 592 -37.52 47.51 -32.71
C GLU A 592 -37.77 49.01 -32.54
N LEU A 593 -37.23 49.62 -31.48
CA LEU A 593 -37.29 51.07 -31.28
C LEU A 593 -36.58 51.84 -32.41
N TYR A 594 -35.45 51.35 -32.90
CA TYR A 594 -34.78 51.94 -34.07
C TYR A 594 -35.63 51.84 -35.33
N ARG A 595 -36.24 50.67 -35.60
CA ARG A 595 -37.18 50.52 -36.73
C ARG A 595 -38.37 51.47 -36.63
N ASP A 596 -38.95 51.60 -35.44
CA ASP A 596 -40.04 52.53 -35.17
C ASP A 596 -39.63 53.99 -35.41
N ARG A 597 -38.42 54.36 -34.97
CA ARG A 597 -37.86 55.68 -35.21
C ARG A 597 -37.60 55.93 -36.69
N ASP A 598 -37.08 54.94 -37.41
CA ASP A 598 -36.81 55.04 -38.84
C ASP A 598 -38.12 55.18 -39.64
N MET A 599 -39.15 54.41 -39.28
CA MET A 599 -40.52 54.57 -39.79
C MET A 599 -41.08 55.97 -39.55
N ARG A 600 -40.92 56.52 -38.34
CA ARG A 600 -41.34 57.91 -38.04
C ARG A 600 -40.56 58.92 -38.87
N LEU A 601 -39.25 58.72 -39.05
CA LEU A 601 -38.39 59.61 -39.82
C LEU A 601 -38.75 59.56 -41.31
N GLN A 602 -39.08 58.39 -41.83
CA GLN A 602 -39.57 58.19 -43.19
C GLN A 602 -40.95 58.86 -43.40
N ASN A 603 -41.85 58.78 -42.42
CA ASN A 603 -43.13 59.50 -42.44
C ASN A 603 -42.92 61.02 -42.42
N SER A 604 -42.01 61.54 -41.59
CA SER A 604 -41.68 62.97 -41.56
C SER A 604 -41.02 63.43 -42.86
N LEU A 605 -40.18 62.61 -43.50
CA LEU A 605 -39.60 62.92 -44.81
C LEU A 605 -40.69 63.00 -45.89
N TYR A 606 -41.66 62.09 -45.87
CA TYR A 606 -42.82 62.12 -46.76
C TYR A 606 -43.66 63.40 -46.55
N GLU A 607 -43.88 63.78 -45.29
CA GLU A 607 -44.58 65.01 -44.93
C GLU A 607 -43.82 66.26 -45.39
N ILE A 608 -42.49 66.29 -45.23
CA ILE A 608 -41.63 67.37 -45.73
C ILE A 608 -41.72 67.48 -47.26
N ASP A 609 -41.70 66.36 -47.99
CA ASP A 609 -41.79 66.40 -49.46
C ASP A 609 -43.20 66.80 -49.95
N SER A 610 -44.25 66.43 -49.21
CA SER A 610 -45.60 66.95 -49.41
C SER A 610 -45.64 68.48 -49.21
N LEU A 611 -45.07 68.98 -48.11
CA LEU A 611 -44.98 70.42 -47.83
C LEU A 611 -44.12 71.17 -48.86
N LYS A 612 -43.01 70.59 -49.33
CA LYS A 612 -42.21 71.15 -50.44
C LYS A 612 -43.04 71.25 -51.73
N SER A 613 -43.86 70.25 -52.02
CA SER A 613 -44.75 70.25 -53.19
C SER A 613 -45.81 71.34 -53.08
N GLN A 614 -46.39 71.54 -51.89
CA GLN A 614 -47.31 72.64 -51.61
C GLN A 614 -46.62 74.01 -51.69
N LEU A 615 -45.41 74.14 -51.16
CA LEU A 615 -44.58 75.36 -51.27
C LEU A 615 -44.22 75.69 -52.72
N LYS A 616 -43.94 74.66 -53.53
CA LYS A 616 -43.71 74.84 -54.96
C LYS A 616 -44.98 75.32 -55.68
N SER A 617 -46.13 74.72 -55.39
CA SER A 617 -47.42 75.14 -55.95
C SER A 617 -47.75 76.59 -55.59
N THR A 618 -47.59 76.97 -54.33
CA THR A 618 -47.83 78.34 -53.86
C THR A 618 -46.80 79.32 -54.43
N ARG A 619 -45.54 78.91 -54.59
CA ARG A 619 -44.53 79.70 -55.31
C ARG A 619 -44.94 79.92 -56.77
N ASP A 620 -45.39 78.88 -57.48
CA ASP A 620 -45.84 78.97 -58.86
C ASP A 620 -47.12 79.85 -58.98
N GLU A 621 -47.97 79.88 -57.94
CA GLU A 621 -49.09 80.83 -57.83
C GLU A 621 -48.63 82.26 -57.62
N ILE A 622 -47.67 82.49 -56.71
CA ILE A 622 -47.09 83.81 -56.47
C ILE A 622 -46.36 84.32 -57.72
N GLU A 623 -45.60 83.47 -58.42
CA GLU A 623 -44.93 83.84 -59.67
C GLU A 623 -45.94 84.20 -60.77
N ARG A 624 -47.07 83.48 -60.86
CA ARG A 624 -48.20 83.89 -61.71
C ARG A 624 -48.80 85.22 -61.27
N GLU A 625 -48.98 85.45 -59.97
CA GLU A 625 -49.52 86.70 -59.45
C GLU A 625 -48.57 87.89 -59.69
N ILE A 626 -47.25 87.69 -59.53
CA ILE A 626 -46.20 88.66 -59.86
C ILE A 626 -46.22 88.97 -61.35
N PHE A 627 -46.35 87.96 -62.22
CA PHE A 627 -46.49 88.15 -63.66
C PHE A 627 -47.74 88.97 -63.99
N THR A 628 -48.86 88.69 -63.34
CA THR A 628 -50.12 89.42 -63.53
C THR A 628 -50.03 90.86 -63.02
N LYS A 629 -49.43 91.07 -61.83
CA LYS A 629 -49.14 92.40 -61.28
C LYS A 629 -48.19 93.19 -62.16
N LYS A 630 -47.20 92.55 -62.79
CA LYS A 630 -46.31 93.19 -63.75
C LYS A 630 -47.06 93.65 -65.01
N GLN A 631 -48.01 92.85 -65.52
CA GLN A 631 -48.90 93.29 -66.61
C GLN A 631 -49.77 94.48 -66.19
N TYR A 632 -50.35 94.47 -64.99
CA TYR A 632 -51.09 95.62 -64.46
C TYR A 632 -50.22 96.86 -64.26
N TYR A 633 -48.96 96.70 -63.85
CA TYR A 633 -48.02 97.81 -63.70
C TYR A 633 -47.59 98.39 -65.06
N GLU A 634 -47.45 97.54 -66.08
CA GLU A 634 -47.21 97.96 -67.46
C GLU A 634 -48.44 98.70 -68.04
N GLU A 635 -49.67 98.32 -67.69
CA GLU A 635 -50.90 99.07 -67.99
C GLU A 635 -51.01 100.40 -67.22
N LEU A 636 -50.66 100.43 -65.93
CA LEU A 636 -50.63 101.65 -65.10
C LEU A 636 -49.57 102.66 -65.59
N CYS A 637 -48.42 102.18 -66.05
CA CYS A 637 -47.42 103.02 -66.73
C CYS A 637 -47.93 103.56 -68.07
N ARG A 638 -48.86 102.85 -68.73
CA ARG A 638 -49.55 103.33 -69.94
C ARG A 638 -50.57 104.43 -69.62
N TYR A 639 -51.33 104.31 -68.52
CA TYR A 639 -52.28 105.34 -68.05
C TYR A 639 -51.61 106.56 -67.40
N LYS A 640 -50.40 106.40 -66.85
CA LYS A 640 -49.61 107.51 -66.27
C LYS A 640 -48.97 108.43 -67.32
N SER A 641 -48.89 108.00 -68.58
CA SER A 641 -48.51 108.85 -69.73
C SER A 641 -49.68 109.62 -70.36
N GLU A 642 -50.92 109.40 -69.91
CA GLU A 642 -52.11 110.13 -70.38
C GLU A 642 -52.70 111.11 -69.34
N ILE A 643 -52.11 111.20 -68.12
CA ILE A 643 -52.54 112.11 -67.04
C ILE A 643 -51.40 113.10 -66.74
N SER A 644 -51.04 113.90 -67.74
CA SER A 644 -50.16 115.09 -67.61
C SER A 644 -50.61 116.22 -68.55
N LEU A 645 -51.91 116.35 -68.75
CA LEU A 645 -52.53 117.45 -69.48
C LEU A 645 -53.96 117.63 -68.98
N ILE A 646 -54.15 118.45 -67.95
CA ILE A 646 -55.29 119.36 -67.70
C ILE A 646 -54.99 120.04 -66.36
N ASP A 647 -54.23 121.11 -66.48
CA ASP A 647 -54.02 122.12 -65.47
C ASP A 647 -54.57 123.42 -66.07
N SER A 648 -55.88 123.67 -65.87
CA SER A 648 -56.54 124.93 -66.24
C SER A 648 -58.04 124.88 -65.91
N HIS A 649 -58.44 125.27 -64.69
CA HIS A 649 -59.21 126.51 -64.53
C HIS A 649 -59.54 126.84 -63.07
N ASN A 650 -58.90 127.92 -62.63
CA ASN A 650 -59.30 128.86 -61.59
C ASN A 650 -60.82 129.08 -61.49
N LYS A 651 -61.42 128.73 -60.34
CA LYS A 651 -62.40 129.53 -59.57
C LYS A 651 -62.92 128.79 -58.32
N GLU A 652 -62.08 128.62 -57.29
CA GLU A 652 -62.58 128.32 -55.93
C GLU A 652 -61.63 128.78 -54.79
N ASN A 653 -60.94 129.90 -55.02
CA ASN A 653 -59.84 130.37 -54.16
C ASN A 653 -60.26 131.27 -52.96
N GLU A 654 -61.55 131.34 -52.63
CA GLU A 654 -62.05 132.10 -51.46
C GLU A 654 -62.79 131.25 -50.41
N LYS A 655 -63.03 129.95 -50.65
CA LYS A 655 -63.47 129.01 -49.60
C LYS A 655 -62.30 128.29 -48.91
N ILE A 656 -61.17 128.14 -49.61
CA ILE A 656 -59.95 127.49 -49.09
C ILE A 656 -59.28 128.34 -48.00
N LYS A 657 -59.36 129.68 -48.07
CA LYS A 657 -58.81 130.58 -47.05
C LYS A 657 -59.52 130.47 -45.68
N GLU A 658 -60.80 130.07 -45.64
CA GLU A 658 -61.52 129.84 -44.37
C GLU A 658 -61.20 128.46 -43.78
N SER A 659 -61.07 127.43 -44.61
CA SER A 659 -60.63 126.08 -44.17
C SER A 659 -59.18 126.05 -43.69
N ILE A 660 -58.28 126.81 -44.32
CA ILE A 660 -56.90 126.98 -43.84
C ILE A 660 -56.88 127.66 -42.46
N ARG A 661 -57.75 128.65 -42.23
CA ARG A 661 -57.86 129.34 -40.93
C ARG A 661 -58.37 128.40 -39.81
N ASN A 662 -59.21 127.41 -40.14
CA ASN A 662 -59.63 126.36 -39.20
C ASN A 662 -58.55 125.28 -38.97
N CYS A 663 -57.80 124.87 -40.00
CA CYS A 663 -56.64 123.97 -39.84
C CYS A 663 -55.55 124.59 -38.96
N CYS A 664 -55.28 125.89 -39.10
CA CYS A 664 -54.37 126.65 -38.24
C CYS A 664 -54.74 126.56 -36.75
N LYS A 665 -56.04 126.59 -36.41
CA LYS A 665 -56.52 126.45 -35.03
C LYS A 665 -56.32 125.02 -34.49
N ILE A 666 -56.57 123.99 -35.30
CA ILE A 666 -56.36 122.58 -34.89
C ILE A 666 -54.86 122.28 -34.71
N ILE A 667 -54.01 122.80 -35.60
CA ILE A 667 -52.55 122.62 -35.51
C ILE A 667 -51.98 123.38 -34.30
N SER A 668 -52.52 124.56 -33.96
CA SER A 668 -52.16 125.28 -32.72
C SER A 668 -52.54 124.50 -31.45
N ILE A 669 -53.69 123.83 -31.43
CA ILE A 669 -54.09 122.94 -30.32
C ILE A 669 -53.19 121.70 -30.26
N PHE A 670 -52.88 121.08 -31.41
CA PHE A 670 -51.98 119.93 -31.48
C PHE A 670 -50.56 120.29 -31.01
N THR A 671 -49.97 121.38 -31.50
CA THR A 671 -48.60 121.82 -31.10
C THR A 671 -48.51 122.23 -29.63
N SER A 672 -49.57 122.83 -29.06
CA SER A 672 -49.66 123.11 -27.62
C SER A 672 -49.73 121.83 -26.76
N ASN A 673 -50.61 120.89 -27.13
CA ASN A 673 -50.77 119.62 -26.40
C ASN A 673 -49.56 118.69 -26.59
N PHE A 674 -48.96 118.68 -27.77
CA PHE A 674 -47.79 117.86 -28.11
C PHE A 674 -46.50 118.43 -27.51
N GLY A 675 -46.38 119.77 -27.43
CA GLY A 675 -45.32 120.46 -26.70
C GLY A 675 -45.32 120.13 -25.20
N ALA A 676 -46.50 119.98 -24.60
CA ALA A 676 -46.64 119.58 -23.20
C ALA A 676 -46.21 118.11 -22.94
N ILE A 677 -46.47 117.19 -23.88
CA ILE A 677 -46.04 115.76 -23.78
C ILE A 677 -44.53 115.62 -24.00
N SER A 678 -43.96 116.40 -24.93
CA SER A 678 -42.52 116.49 -25.19
C SER A 678 -41.72 116.95 -23.95
N ALA A 679 -42.25 117.93 -23.21
CA ALA A 679 -41.61 118.44 -21.99
C ALA A 679 -41.71 117.49 -20.77
N ALA A 680 -42.67 116.56 -20.76
CA ALA A 680 -42.95 115.68 -19.61
C ALA A 680 -42.13 114.37 -19.61
N THR A 681 -41.49 113.99 -20.72
CA THR A 681 -40.87 112.66 -20.88
C THR A 681 -39.41 112.79 -21.31
N SER A 682 -38.46 112.60 -20.39
CA SER A 682 -37.01 112.74 -20.64
C SER A 682 -36.44 111.78 -21.71
N ALA A 683 -37.17 110.71 -22.04
CA ALA A 683 -36.80 109.75 -23.08
C ALA A 683 -37.22 110.18 -24.50
N TYR A 684 -38.04 111.22 -24.68
CA TYR A 684 -38.57 111.58 -25.99
C TYR A 684 -37.56 112.38 -26.85
N GLY A 685 -36.60 113.04 -26.19
CA GLY A 685 -35.52 113.77 -26.85
C GLY A 685 -34.61 112.92 -27.75
N THR A 686 -34.64 111.59 -27.66
CA THR A 686 -33.87 110.69 -28.54
C THR A 686 -34.70 110.04 -29.65
N VAL A 687 -36.04 110.10 -29.55
CA VAL A 687 -36.96 109.35 -30.41
C VAL A 687 -37.36 110.13 -31.65
N VAL A 688 -37.40 111.46 -31.58
CA VAL A 688 -37.83 112.32 -32.68
C VAL A 688 -36.66 113.02 -33.37
N SER A 689 -36.66 113.10 -34.71
CA SER A 689 -35.58 113.72 -35.49
C SER A 689 -35.32 115.18 -35.08
N SER A 690 -34.07 115.63 -35.26
CA SER A 690 -33.70 117.02 -35.01
C SER A 690 -34.46 118.00 -35.90
N GLN A 691 -34.76 117.61 -37.14
CA GLN A 691 -35.52 118.42 -38.10
C GLN A 691 -36.95 118.69 -37.62
N PHE A 692 -37.61 117.67 -37.04
CA PHE A 692 -38.94 117.83 -36.49
C PHE A 692 -38.96 118.69 -35.21
N LYS A 693 -37.89 118.63 -34.40
CA LYS A 693 -37.74 119.51 -33.23
C LYS A 693 -37.59 120.97 -33.64
N ASP A 694 -36.76 121.25 -34.64
CA ASP A 694 -36.56 122.61 -35.16
C ASP A 694 -37.86 123.16 -35.78
N LEU A 695 -38.67 122.29 -36.40
CA LEU A 695 -39.98 122.63 -36.93
C LEU A 695 -40.97 123.05 -35.82
N ILE A 696 -41.03 122.31 -34.69
CA ILE A 696 -41.87 122.67 -33.54
C ILE A 696 -41.44 124.02 -32.96
N VAL A 697 -40.13 124.29 -32.87
CA VAL A 697 -39.60 125.57 -32.39
C VAL A 697 -39.95 126.71 -33.34
N LYS A 698 -39.80 126.51 -34.66
CA LYS A 698 -40.18 127.50 -35.69
C LYS A 698 -41.68 127.80 -35.70
N TRP A 699 -42.52 126.80 -35.43
CA TRP A 699 -43.97 126.98 -35.35
C TRP A 699 -44.38 127.93 -34.22
N ASN A 700 -43.68 127.90 -33.09
CA ASN A 700 -43.93 128.81 -31.98
C ASN A 700 -43.43 130.25 -32.21
N ALA A 701 -42.58 130.48 -33.23
CA ALA A 701 -41.92 131.77 -33.47
C ALA A 701 -42.53 132.61 -34.61
N ASN A 702 -43.29 132.01 -35.54
CA ASN A 702 -43.76 132.69 -36.75
C ASN A 702 -45.29 132.92 -36.75
N SER A 703 -45.72 134.09 -37.24
CA SER A 703 -47.14 134.44 -37.38
C SER A 703 -47.83 133.56 -38.43
N LEU A 704 -48.99 133.01 -38.06
CA LEU A 704 -49.82 131.98 -38.71
C LEU A 704 -50.37 132.27 -40.13
N GLU A 705 -49.72 133.12 -40.92
CA GLU A 705 -50.26 133.56 -42.23
C GLU A 705 -49.59 132.89 -43.44
N ASP A 706 -48.50 132.14 -43.26
CA ASP A 706 -47.81 131.47 -44.36
C ASP A 706 -48.30 130.04 -44.58
N VAL A 707 -49.09 129.85 -45.66
CA VAL A 707 -49.62 128.55 -46.09
C VAL A 707 -48.50 127.58 -46.47
N GLN A 708 -47.36 128.09 -46.94
CA GLN A 708 -46.22 127.28 -47.35
C GLN A 708 -45.58 126.58 -46.13
N PHE A 709 -45.51 127.29 -44.99
CA PHE A 709 -44.99 126.75 -43.74
C PHE A 709 -45.87 125.63 -43.16
N ILE A 710 -47.19 125.70 -43.33
CA ILE A 710 -48.11 124.61 -42.91
C ILE A 710 -47.89 123.36 -43.77
N GLY A 711 -47.64 123.53 -45.07
CA GLY A 711 -47.29 122.44 -45.98
C GLY A 711 -45.99 121.73 -45.56
N GLU A 712 -44.95 122.50 -45.24
CA GLU A 712 -43.69 121.96 -44.71
C GLU A 712 -43.88 121.23 -43.37
N TRP A 713 -44.72 121.77 -42.49
CA TRP A 713 -45.00 121.15 -41.20
C TRP A 713 -45.69 119.79 -41.33
N LEU A 714 -46.69 119.71 -42.21
CA LEU A 714 -47.41 118.45 -42.50
C LEU A 714 -46.47 117.41 -43.12
N HIS A 715 -45.64 117.83 -44.07
CA HIS A 715 -44.70 116.94 -44.75
C HIS A 715 -43.70 116.32 -43.75
N LEU A 716 -43.05 117.17 -42.94
CA LEU A 716 -42.07 116.73 -41.94
C LEU A 716 -42.72 115.89 -40.82
N SER A 717 -43.99 116.16 -40.46
CA SER A 717 -44.75 115.32 -39.53
C SER A 717 -45.00 113.92 -40.06
N CYS A 718 -45.35 113.80 -41.35
CA CYS A 718 -45.57 112.50 -41.99
C CYS A 718 -44.25 111.72 -42.10
N GLU A 719 -43.16 112.36 -42.48
CA GLU A 719 -41.84 111.71 -42.53
C GLU A 719 -41.40 111.20 -41.15
N GLU A 720 -41.64 111.97 -40.09
CA GLU A 720 -41.32 111.55 -38.73
C GLU A 720 -42.19 110.36 -38.29
N LEU A 721 -43.49 110.38 -38.60
CA LEU A 721 -44.38 109.25 -38.31
C LEU A 721 -43.95 107.98 -39.05
N GLU A 722 -43.56 108.10 -40.33
CA GLU A 722 -43.03 106.96 -41.08
C GLU A 722 -41.73 106.42 -40.48
N ALA A 723 -40.81 107.31 -40.06
CA ALA A 723 -39.57 106.92 -39.40
C ALA A 723 -39.84 106.21 -38.06
N LEU A 724 -40.80 106.69 -37.28
CA LEU A 724 -41.22 106.05 -36.03
C LEU A 724 -41.87 104.69 -36.27
N ILE A 725 -42.69 104.55 -37.30
CA ILE A 725 -43.30 103.26 -37.68
C ILE A 725 -42.22 102.25 -38.08
N ARG A 726 -41.20 102.66 -38.86
CA ARG A 726 -40.08 101.78 -39.22
C ARG A 726 -39.29 101.34 -37.98
N ARG A 727 -38.93 102.27 -37.10
CA ARG A 727 -38.22 101.93 -35.84
C ARG A 727 -39.05 101.02 -34.93
N LEU A 728 -40.37 101.20 -34.87
CA LEU A 728 -41.26 100.33 -34.12
C LEU A 728 -41.28 98.91 -34.72
N SER A 729 -41.29 98.80 -36.05
CA SER A 729 -41.21 97.51 -36.76
C SER A 729 -39.89 96.79 -36.47
N ASP A 730 -38.76 97.51 -36.53
CA ASP A 730 -37.43 96.96 -36.25
C ASP A 730 -37.34 96.50 -34.79
N ALA A 731 -37.80 97.32 -33.83
CA ALA A 731 -37.84 96.96 -32.42
C ALA A 731 -38.74 95.73 -32.15
N LYS A 732 -39.85 95.59 -32.89
CA LYS A 732 -40.72 94.40 -32.80
C LYS A 732 -40.03 93.15 -33.35
N GLN A 733 -39.26 93.29 -34.43
CA GLN A 733 -38.48 92.19 -35.00
C GLN A 733 -37.39 91.73 -34.01
N ASP A 734 -36.67 92.66 -33.41
CA ASP A 734 -35.65 92.38 -32.40
C ASP A 734 -36.26 91.73 -31.15
N TYR A 735 -37.42 92.20 -30.69
CA TYR A 735 -38.15 91.59 -29.59
C TYR A 735 -38.53 90.14 -29.89
N ASN A 736 -39.05 89.86 -31.10
CA ASN A 736 -39.40 88.50 -31.52
C ASN A 736 -38.17 87.59 -31.59
N TYR A 737 -37.06 88.08 -32.15
CA TYR A 737 -35.80 87.34 -32.21
C TYR A 737 -35.28 87.01 -30.81
N THR A 738 -35.31 87.98 -29.90
CA THR A 738 -34.86 87.80 -28.51
C THR A 738 -35.75 86.80 -27.77
N THR A 739 -37.06 86.84 -27.99
CA THR A 739 -38.04 85.88 -27.42
C THR A 739 -37.79 84.47 -27.93
N GLN A 740 -37.54 84.29 -29.23
CA GLN A 740 -37.20 82.99 -29.81
C GLN A 740 -35.88 82.44 -29.24
N LYS A 741 -34.86 83.29 -29.11
CA LYS A 741 -33.57 82.92 -28.53
C LYS A 741 -33.71 82.51 -27.06
N LEU A 742 -34.52 83.22 -26.29
CA LEU A 742 -34.85 82.86 -24.90
C LEU A 742 -35.51 81.48 -24.83
N GLY A 743 -36.51 81.20 -25.68
CA GLY A 743 -37.14 79.89 -25.77
C GLY A 743 -36.17 78.75 -26.10
N SER A 744 -35.26 78.97 -27.06
CA SER A 744 -34.23 77.97 -27.39
C SER A 744 -33.22 77.74 -26.27
N THR A 745 -32.94 78.76 -25.46
CA THR A 745 -32.01 78.65 -24.32
C THR A 745 -32.68 77.92 -23.16
N GLN A 746 -33.98 78.16 -22.92
CA GLN A 746 -34.76 77.43 -21.92
C GLN A 746 -34.82 75.93 -22.24
N GLN A 747 -35.09 75.56 -23.48
CA GLN A 747 -35.10 74.15 -23.90
C GLN A 747 -33.74 73.45 -23.69
N LYS A 748 -32.63 74.17 -23.94
CA LYS A 748 -31.28 73.64 -23.67
C LYS A 748 -31.01 73.46 -22.19
N TYR A 749 -31.48 74.39 -21.35
CA TYR A 749 -31.36 74.28 -19.90
C TYR A 749 -32.16 73.07 -19.37
N ASP A 750 -33.38 72.88 -19.84
CA ASP A 750 -34.22 71.76 -19.43
C ASP A 750 -33.60 70.42 -19.85
N ALA A 751 -33.03 70.34 -21.06
CA ALA A 751 -32.29 69.16 -21.51
C ALA A 751 -31.06 68.84 -20.62
N LEU A 752 -30.26 69.86 -20.29
CA LEU A 752 -29.11 69.70 -19.39
C LEU A 752 -29.53 69.26 -17.99
N SER A 753 -30.67 69.75 -17.49
CA SER A 753 -31.21 69.33 -16.19
C SER A 753 -31.61 67.86 -16.17
N VAL A 754 -32.16 67.33 -17.27
CA VAL A 754 -32.49 65.90 -17.41
C VAL A 754 -31.22 65.05 -17.45
N ASP A 755 -30.21 65.50 -18.21
CA ASP A 755 -28.91 64.81 -18.29
C ASP A 755 -28.20 64.78 -16.92
N GLU A 756 -28.24 65.88 -16.15
CA GLU A 756 -27.69 65.92 -14.79
C GLU A 756 -28.39 64.90 -13.88
N MET A 757 -29.72 64.79 -13.97
CA MET A 757 -30.49 63.82 -13.18
C MET A 757 -30.13 62.38 -13.58
N ALA A 758 -29.95 62.09 -14.86
CA ALA A 758 -29.52 60.78 -15.34
C ALA A 758 -28.10 60.43 -14.85
N LEU A 759 -27.19 61.39 -14.82
CA LEU A 759 -25.83 61.21 -14.30
C LEU A 759 -25.82 60.96 -12.78
N ARG A 760 -26.65 61.68 -12.01
CA ARG A 760 -26.79 61.43 -10.56
C ARG A 760 -27.34 60.03 -10.26
N ASN A 761 -28.35 59.58 -11.01
CA ASN A 761 -28.88 58.23 -10.87
C ASN A 761 -27.82 57.16 -11.21
N ARG A 762 -27.02 57.40 -12.25
CA ARG A 762 -25.90 56.51 -12.60
C ARG A 762 -24.82 56.49 -11.51
N GLU A 763 -24.47 57.64 -10.94
CA GLU A 763 -23.52 57.72 -9.82
C GLU A 763 -24.04 56.94 -8.61
N GLN A 764 -25.32 57.08 -8.28
CA GLN A 764 -25.95 56.34 -7.18
C GLN A 764 -25.88 54.82 -7.42
N ASN A 765 -26.25 54.35 -8.60
CA ASN A 765 -26.17 52.92 -8.95
C ASN A 765 -24.73 52.39 -8.86
N LEU A 766 -23.73 53.17 -9.28
CA LEU A 766 -22.33 52.79 -9.15
C LEU A 766 -21.88 52.74 -7.69
N ARG A 767 -22.33 53.67 -6.83
CA ARG A 767 -22.06 53.62 -5.38
C ARG A 767 -22.67 52.38 -4.73
N GLU A 768 -23.88 52.01 -5.12
CA GLU A 768 -24.55 50.79 -4.64
C GLU A 768 -23.82 49.52 -5.10
N GLN A 769 -23.34 49.47 -6.35
CA GLN A 769 -22.51 48.37 -6.85
C GLN A 769 -21.18 48.25 -6.10
N VAL A 770 -20.50 49.37 -5.83
CA VAL A 770 -19.26 49.39 -5.03
C VAL A 770 -19.52 48.92 -3.60
N ALA A 771 -20.65 49.30 -3.00
CA ALA A 771 -21.04 48.82 -1.67
C ALA A 771 -21.31 47.31 -1.66
N ALA A 772 -22.00 46.79 -2.68
CA ALA A 772 -22.24 45.35 -2.84
C ALA A 772 -20.93 44.56 -2.97
N LEU A 773 -20.02 45.01 -3.84
CA LEU A 773 -18.70 44.39 -4.02
C LEU A 773 -17.85 44.42 -2.73
N ASN A 774 -17.92 45.50 -1.95
CA ASN A 774 -17.23 45.57 -0.66
C ASN A 774 -17.80 44.60 0.38
N ASN A 775 -19.13 44.39 0.35
CA ASN A 775 -19.78 43.41 1.23
C ASN A 775 -19.38 41.98 0.83
N GLU A 776 -19.37 41.70 -0.47
CA GLU A 776 -18.93 40.41 -1.01
C GLU A 776 -17.46 40.12 -0.70
N LYS A 777 -16.57 41.12 -0.85
CA LYS A 777 -15.17 41.02 -0.41
C LYS A 777 -15.05 40.68 1.09
N SER A 778 -15.88 41.29 1.93
CA SER A 778 -15.87 41.02 3.38
C SER A 778 -16.33 39.60 3.69
N LYS A 779 -17.32 39.09 2.95
CA LYS A 779 -17.77 37.70 3.04
C LYS A 779 -16.67 36.73 2.60
N PHE A 780 -15.99 37.00 1.48
CA PHE A 780 -14.85 36.20 1.03
C PHE A 780 -13.70 36.17 2.04
N LEU A 781 -13.40 37.30 2.70
CA LEU A 781 -12.35 37.32 3.73
C LEU A 781 -12.72 36.45 4.93
N TYR A 782 -13.99 36.48 5.36
CA TYR A 782 -14.48 35.61 6.43
C TYR A 782 -14.45 34.12 6.04
N GLU A 783 -14.93 33.78 4.84
CA GLU A 783 -14.88 32.40 4.32
C GLU A 783 -13.45 31.89 4.17
N ASN A 784 -12.52 32.74 3.72
CA ASN A 784 -11.10 32.41 3.65
C ASN A 784 -10.50 32.17 5.05
N GLU A 785 -10.84 33.01 6.04
CA GLU A 785 -10.38 32.82 7.42
C GLU A 785 -10.91 31.51 8.03
N THR A 786 -12.18 31.17 7.80
CA THR A 786 -12.73 29.88 8.22
C THR A 786 -12.05 28.68 7.54
N SER A 787 -11.73 28.81 6.25
CA SER A 787 -11.00 27.79 5.49
C SER A 787 -9.57 27.62 6.00
N ILE A 788 -8.86 28.71 6.30
CA ILE A 788 -7.52 28.68 6.92
C ILE A 788 -7.56 27.98 8.28
N ASN A 789 -8.58 28.27 9.11
CA ASN A 789 -8.73 27.62 10.40
C ASN A 789 -9.02 26.11 10.26
N LYS A 790 -9.80 25.71 9.26
CA LYS A 790 -10.05 24.29 8.94
C LYS A 790 -8.79 23.57 8.42
N ILE A 791 -7.99 24.24 7.60
CA ILE A 791 -6.69 23.70 7.16
C ILE A 791 -5.77 23.49 8.36
N ARG A 792 -5.72 24.45 9.30
CA ARG A 792 -4.93 24.31 10.53
C ARG A 792 -5.41 23.15 11.40
N SER A 793 -6.72 22.95 11.56
CA SER A 793 -7.25 21.81 12.34
C SER A 793 -6.90 20.48 11.69
N LEU A 794 -7.04 20.38 10.36
CA LEU A 794 -6.66 19.19 9.60
C LEU A 794 -5.16 18.91 9.66
N GLN A 795 -4.31 19.95 9.68
CA GLN A 795 -2.86 19.79 9.88
C GLN A 795 -2.53 19.22 11.27
N VAL A 796 -3.25 19.64 12.31
CA VAL A 796 -3.07 19.10 13.67
C VAL A 796 -3.49 17.62 13.72
N GLU A 797 -4.62 17.28 13.10
CA GLU A 797 -5.12 15.89 13.02
C GLU A 797 -4.18 14.99 12.19
N LEU A 798 -3.69 15.48 11.05
CA LEU A 798 -2.69 14.77 10.24
C LEU A 798 -1.41 14.50 11.04
N ASN A 799 -0.98 15.46 11.87
CA ASN A 799 0.19 15.28 12.71
C ASN A 799 -0.05 14.31 13.87
N SER A 800 -1.27 14.21 14.42
CA SER A 800 -1.59 13.17 15.42
C SER A 800 -1.64 11.79 14.77
N LEU A 801 -2.30 11.65 13.62
CA LEU A 801 -2.35 10.41 12.84
C LEU A 801 -0.96 9.91 12.44
N LYS A 802 -0.04 10.81 12.07
CA LYS A 802 1.37 10.44 11.81
C LYS A 802 2.07 9.86 13.05
N LYS A 803 1.81 10.43 14.23
CA LYS A 803 2.37 9.90 15.49
C LYS A 803 1.78 8.54 15.83
N ASP A 804 0.47 8.37 15.64
CA ASP A 804 -0.21 7.10 15.91
C ASP A 804 0.25 6.00 14.94
N TYR A 805 0.39 6.34 13.64
CA TYR A 805 0.96 5.45 12.64
C TYR A 805 2.39 5.02 13.01
N GLN A 806 3.22 5.96 13.46
CA GLN A 806 4.59 5.65 13.87
C GLN A 806 4.62 4.74 15.12
N ALA A 807 3.74 4.97 16.10
CA ALA A 807 3.62 4.10 17.28
C ALA A 807 3.17 2.68 16.90
N LEU A 808 2.16 2.55 16.01
CA LEU A 808 1.70 1.26 15.50
C LEU A 808 2.76 0.55 14.66
N TYR A 809 3.56 1.29 13.89
CA TYR A 809 4.67 0.74 13.13
C TYR A 809 5.76 0.17 14.05
N GLU A 810 6.13 0.90 15.11
CA GLU A 810 7.06 0.41 16.13
C GLU A 810 6.53 -0.82 16.87
N GLU A 811 5.23 -0.87 17.16
CA GLU A 811 4.57 -2.04 17.75
C GLU A 811 4.59 -3.24 16.80
N ASN A 812 4.34 -3.03 15.50
CA ASN A 812 4.40 -4.10 14.49
C ASN A 812 5.80 -4.72 14.41
N ILE A 813 6.86 -3.89 14.45
CA ILE A 813 8.25 -4.36 14.52
C ILE A 813 8.47 -5.23 15.77
N ARG A 814 8.02 -4.77 16.94
CA ARG A 814 8.14 -5.55 18.19
C ARG A 814 7.42 -6.90 18.11
N MET A 815 6.20 -6.92 17.56
CA MET A 815 5.43 -8.15 17.38
C MET A 815 6.09 -9.11 16.39
N LYS A 816 6.68 -8.59 15.31
CA LYS A 816 7.44 -9.39 14.34
C LYS A 816 8.68 -10.02 14.95
N ASP A 817 9.38 -9.29 15.81
CA ASP A 817 10.55 -9.83 16.52
C ASP A 817 10.16 -10.85 17.59
N GLN A 818 9.06 -10.64 18.31
CA GLN A 818 8.48 -11.67 19.19
C GLN A 818 8.09 -12.93 18.42
N LEU A 819 7.45 -12.80 17.26
CA LEU A 819 7.07 -13.94 16.42
C LEU A 819 8.30 -14.73 15.96
N LYS A 820 9.39 -14.05 15.57
CA LYS A 820 10.66 -14.72 15.22
C LYS A 820 11.24 -15.49 16.41
N LEU A 821 11.23 -14.89 17.60
CA LEU A 821 11.68 -15.53 18.84
C LEU A 821 10.85 -16.79 19.13
N SER A 822 9.52 -16.70 19.15
CA SER A 822 8.65 -17.86 19.37
C SER A 822 8.79 -18.93 18.28
N THR A 823 8.98 -18.54 17.01
CA THR A 823 9.19 -19.50 15.91
C THR A 823 10.52 -20.26 16.07
N SER A 824 11.57 -19.56 16.51
CA SER A 824 12.86 -20.15 16.87
C SER A 824 12.71 -21.14 18.03
N GLU A 825 12.03 -20.74 19.11
CA GLU A 825 11.76 -21.60 20.26
C GLU A 825 10.95 -22.85 19.86
N ILE A 826 9.88 -22.70 19.08
CA ILE A 826 9.08 -23.82 18.56
C ILE A 826 9.94 -24.76 17.72
N SER A 827 10.82 -24.23 16.87
CA SER A 827 11.73 -25.05 16.06
C SER A 827 12.72 -25.83 16.93
N GLN A 828 13.24 -25.21 17.99
CA GLN A 828 14.08 -25.89 18.97
C GLN A 828 13.30 -27.00 19.68
N PHE A 829 12.09 -26.74 20.17
CA PHE A 829 11.23 -27.75 20.80
C PHE A 829 10.93 -28.92 19.86
N ARG A 830 10.69 -28.65 18.58
CA ARG A 830 10.43 -29.68 17.57
C ARG A 830 11.65 -30.56 17.33
N ASN A 831 12.83 -29.97 17.30
CA ASN A 831 14.10 -30.71 17.17
C ASN A 831 14.37 -31.56 18.40
N THR A 832 14.15 -31.03 19.61
CA THR A 832 14.29 -31.77 20.87
C THR A 832 13.27 -32.91 20.96
N ALA A 833 12.01 -32.68 20.59
CA ALA A 833 10.99 -33.72 20.53
C ALA A 833 11.33 -34.82 19.50
N GLY A 834 11.95 -34.44 18.38
CA GLY A 834 12.45 -35.38 17.38
C GLY A 834 13.56 -36.28 17.92
N SER A 835 14.55 -35.73 18.63
CA SER A 835 15.61 -36.51 19.28
C SER A 835 15.08 -37.39 20.42
N ASP A 836 14.10 -36.90 21.16
CA ASP A 836 13.46 -37.65 22.24
C ASP A 836 12.67 -38.84 21.68
N SER A 837 11.95 -38.67 20.57
CA SER A 837 11.22 -39.78 19.91
C SER A 837 12.16 -40.91 19.47
N PHE A 838 13.34 -40.57 18.94
CA PHE A 838 14.34 -41.56 18.57
C PHE A 838 14.91 -42.29 19.78
N SER A 839 15.20 -41.55 20.86
CA SER A 839 15.70 -42.11 22.12
C SER A 839 14.66 -43.01 22.82
N ILE A 840 13.37 -42.66 22.72
CA ILE A 840 12.26 -43.45 23.23
C ILE A 840 12.16 -44.77 22.45
N ARG A 841 12.18 -44.77 21.11
CA ARG A 841 12.13 -46.01 20.32
C ARG A 841 13.31 -46.94 20.62
N ALA A 842 14.52 -46.40 20.70
CA ALA A 842 15.70 -47.19 21.05
C ALA A 842 15.58 -47.79 22.46
N SER A 843 14.98 -47.05 23.39
CA SER A 843 14.72 -47.54 24.76
C SER A 843 13.60 -48.58 24.80
N GLU A 844 12.55 -48.44 24.00
CA GLU A 844 11.45 -49.42 23.86
C GLU A 844 11.95 -50.74 23.27
N GLU A 845 12.76 -50.70 22.21
CA GLU A 845 13.40 -51.89 21.63
C GLU A 845 14.28 -52.61 22.65
N LYS A 846 15.11 -51.86 23.40
CA LYS A 846 15.91 -52.42 24.48
C LYS A 846 15.05 -53.03 25.59
N THR A 847 13.95 -52.37 25.95
CA THR A 847 13.03 -52.85 27.00
C THR A 847 12.33 -54.14 26.57
N ASN A 848 11.94 -54.25 25.29
CA ASN A 848 11.34 -55.46 24.72
C ASN A 848 12.33 -56.64 24.73
N LEU A 849 13.60 -56.39 24.43
CA LEU A 849 14.67 -57.39 24.49
C LEU A 849 14.89 -57.88 25.93
N LEU A 850 14.98 -56.96 26.89
CA LEU A 850 15.11 -57.28 28.32
C LEU A 850 13.87 -58.03 28.87
N LEU A 851 12.66 -57.73 28.38
CA LEU A 851 11.44 -58.45 28.73
C LEU A 851 11.47 -59.91 28.25
N LYS A 852 12.05 -60.16 27.07
CA LYS A 852 12.22 -61.51 26.54
C LYS A 852 13.24 -62.31 27.36
N GLU A 853 14.40 -61.72 27.63
CA GLU A 853 15.44 -62.33 28.48
C GLU A 853 14.91 -62.62 29.88
N LYS A 854 14.14 -61.69 30.47
CA LYS A 854 13.48 -61.88 31.77
C LYS A 854 12.59 -63.12 31.77
N LYS A 855 11.74 -63.31 30.76
CA LYS A 855 10.86 -64.49 30.66
C LYS A 855 11.65 -65.81 30.56
N GLU A 856 12.76 -65.79 29.82
CA GLU A 856 13.63 -66.96 29.67
C GLU A 856 14.35 -67.29 31.00
N LEU A 857 14.83 -66.27 31.71
CA LEU A 857 15.41 -66.41 33.05
C LEU A 857 14.39 -66.88 34.08
N GLU A 858 13.17 -66.33 34.11
CA GLU A 858 12.08 -66.79 35.00
C GLU A 858 11.74 -68.28 34.76
N SER A 859 11.76 -68.72 33.49
CA SER A 859 11.58 -70.13 33.12
C SER A 859 12.74 -71.02 33.59
N LEU A 860 13.98 -70.54 33.51
CA LEU A 860 15.15 -71.24 34.06
C LEU A 860 15.09 -71.32 35.59
N LEU A 861 14.74 -70.22 36.26
CA LEU A 861 14.65 -70.11 37.71
C LEU A 861 13.55 -71.03 38.26
N SER A 862 12.41 -71.11 37.57
CA SER A 862 11.33 -72.05 37.88
C SER A 862 11.76 -73.52 37.74
N ARG A 863 12.65 -73.84 36.79
CA ARG A 863 13.22 -75.18 36.63
C ARG A 863 14.24 -75.51 37.73
N LEU A 864 15.11 -74.56 38.07
CA LEU A 864 16.07 -74.68 39.17
C LEU A 864 15.36 -74.85 40.52
N GLN A 865 14.29 -74.12 40.77
CA GLN A 865 13.48 -74.25 41.99
C GLN A 865 12.95 -75.68 42.19
N ARG A 866 12.49 -76.35 41.12
CA ARG A 866 12.02 -77.74 41.20
C ARG A 866 13.13 -78.74 41.48
N ALA A 867 14.39 -78.38 41.25
CA ALA A 867 15.54 -79.25 41.46
C ALA A 867 16.14 -79.15 42.87
N VAL A 868 15.70 -78.19 43.70
CA VAL A 868 16.17 -78.03 45.08
C VAL A 868 15.37 -78.97 46.00
N PRO A 869 15.99 -79.96 46.67
CA PRO A 869 15.28 -81.00 47.41
C PRO A 869 14.76 -80.59 48.79
N SER A 870 15.26 -79.48 49.38
CA SER A 870 14.86 -79.01 50.72
C SER A 870 13.95 -77.79 50.64
N GLN A 871 12.78 -77.86 51.29
CA GLN A 871 11.81 -76.75 51.37
C GLN A 871 12.38 -75.53 52.11
N ASP A 872 13.25 -75.74 53.10
CA ASP A 872 13.87 -74.65 53.85
C ASP A 872 14.88 -73.89 52.99
N ILE A 873 15.67 -74.61 52.18
CA ILE A 873 16.57 -74.00 51.18
C ILE A 873 15.75 -73.21 50.14
N GLN A 874 14.62 -73.75 49.67
CA GLN A 874 13.72 -73.04 48.75
C GLN A 874 13.16 -71.76 49.38
N ARG A 875 12.75 -71.78 50.65
CA ARG A 875 12.23 -70.60 51.37
C ARG A 875 13.29 -69.50 51.48
N ILE A 876 14.47 -69.85 51.98
CA ILE A 876 15.57 -68.88 52.15
C ILE A 876 16.00 -68.31 50.79
N PHE A 877 16.08 -69.15 49.76
CA PHE A 877 16.39 -68.71 48.40
C PHE A 877 15.33 -67.73 47.86
N LEU A 878 14.04 -67.99 48.09
CA LEU A 878 12.96 -67.05 47.72
C LEU A 878 13.06 -65.72 48.46
N ASP A 879 13.38 -65.73 49.75
CA ASP A 879 13.53 -64.50 50.52
C ASP A 879 14.78 -63.70 50.12
N ILE A 880 15.89 -64.37 49.77
CA ILE A 880 17.09 -63.77 49.15
C ILE A 880 16.71 -63.12 47.81
N MET A 881 16.03 -63.85 46.93
CA MET A 881 15.56 -63.34 45.64
C MET A 881 14.62 -62.14 45.80
N LYS A 882 13.72 -62.18 46.79
CA LYS A 882 12.83 -61.08 47.12
C LYS A 882 13.61 -59.86 47.58
N SER A 883 14.55 -60.03 48.51
CA SER A 883 15.41 -58.94 48.99
C SER A 883 16.28 -58.36 47.87
N HIS A 884 16.79 -59.20 46.96
CA HIS A 884 17.50 -58.77 45.76
C HIS A 884 16.61 -57.93 44.83
N SER A 885 15.37 -58.37 44.58
CA SER A 885 14.42 -57.62 43.76
C SER A 885 14.04 -56.27 44.38
N GLU A 886 13.89 -56.21 45.71
CA GLU A 886 13.64 -54.97 46.45
C GLU A 886 14.83 -54.02 46.33
N ILE A 887 16.07 -54.53 46.44
CA ILE A 887 17.31 -53.75 46.19
C ILE A 887 17.35 -53.21 44.76
N GLU A 888 17.01 -54.01 43.74
CA GLU A 888 16.97 -53.54 42.36
C GLU A 888 15.95 -52.43 42.13
N ILE A 889 14.74 -52.57 42.69
CA ILE A 889 13.69 -51.54 42.62
C ILE A 889 14.19 -50.24 43.27
N LEU A 890 14.77 -50.35 44.46
CA LEU A 890 15.31 -49.18 45.17
C LEU A 890 16.50 -48.55 44.44
N ASN A 891 17.36 -49.32 43.78
CA ASN A 891 18.44 -48.78 42.95
C ASN A 891 17.92 -48.03 41.72
N ARG A 892 16.84 -48.52 41.09
CA ARG A 892 16.18 -47.80 39.98
C ARG A 892 15.55 -46.49 40.46
N GLU A 893 14.89 -46.53 41.62
CA GLU A 893 14.30 -45.33 42.21
C GLU A 893 15.37 -44.33 42.65
N LYS A 894 16.49 -44.81 43.22
CA LYS A 894 17.68 -44.00 43.50
C LYS A 894 18.17 -43.29 42.25
N LEU A 895 18.36 -44.02 41.15
CA LEU A 895 18.82 -43.45 39.88
C LEU A 895 17.81 -42.43 39.29
N ARG A 896 16.50 -42.68 39.45
CA ARG A 896 15.44 -41.73 39.06
C ARG A 896 15.57 -40.43 39.84
N ILE A 897 15.73 -40.51 41.16
CA ILE A 897 15.89 -39.36 42.06
C ILE A 897 17.19 -38.61 41.76
N GLU A 898 18.31 -39.29 41.52
CA GLU A 898 19.59 -38.66 41.14
C GLU A 898 19.47 -37.87 39.83
N ASN A 899 18.80 -38.43 38.82
CA ASN A 899 18.57 -37.74 37.55
C ASN A 899 17.65 -36.52 37.71
N GLN A 900 16.60 -36.63 38.53
CA GLN A 900 15.71 -35.49 38.83
C GLN A 900 16.48 -34.40 39.60
N LEU A 901 17.30 -34.80 40.57
CA LEU A 901 18.17 -33.90 41.33
C LEU A 901 19.13 -33.12 40.42
N LEU A 902 19.77 -33.80 39.47
CA LEU A 902 20.66 -33.16 38.49
C LEU A 902 19.94 -32.12 37.62
N ARG A 903 18.70 -32.42 37.19
CA ARG A 903 17.88 -31.47 36.41
C ARG A 903 17.50 -30.25 37.24
N SER A 904 16.98 -30.44 38.46
CA SER A 904 16.61 -29.34 39.36
C SER A 904 17.84 -28.53 39.80
N GLU A 905 19.02 -29.13 39.98
CA GLU A 905 20.26 -28.40 40.26
C GLU A 905 20.79 -27.61 39.04
N SER A 906 20.53 -28.06 37.82
CA SER A 906 20.83 -27.32 36.59
C SER A 906 19.89 -26.12 36.43
N GLU A 907 18.58 -26.34 36.65
CA GLU A 907 17.55 -25.29 36.62
C GLU A 907 17.78 -24.24 37.72
N MET A 908 18.15 -24.65 38.93
CA MET A 908 18.51 -23.71 40.00
C MET A 908 19.68 -22.82 39.58
N ARG A 909 20.69 -23.38 38.90
CA ARG A 909 21.86 -22.63 38.40
C ARG A 909 21.50 -21.67 37.27
N SER A 910 20.54 -22.00 36.40
CA SER A 910 20.08 -21.10 35.33
C SER A 910 19.21 -19.97 35.90
N LEU A 911 18.28 -20.28 36.80
CA LEU A 911 17.40 -19.31 37.47
C LEU A 911 18.18 -18.35 38.38
N ALA A 912 19.24 -18.82 39.02
CA ALA A 912 20.16 -17.96 39.78
C ALA A 912 20.87 -16.92 38.90
N ARG A 913 21.06 -17.20 37.59
CA ARG A 913 21.64 -16.24 36.64
C ARG A 913 20.61 -15.28 36.03
N SER A 914 19.34 -15.67 35.94
CA SER A 914 18.28 -14.90 35.26
C SER A 914 17.56 -13.87 36.13
N SER A 915 18.04 -13.60 37.36
CA SER A 915 17.41 -12.69 38.33
C SER A 915 15.98 -13.08 38.77
N GLN A 916 15.53 -14.32 38.51
CA GLN A 916 14.24 -14.85 38.96
C GLN A 916 14.35 -15.49 40.36
N GLN A 917 14.62 -14.67 41.36
CA GLN A 917 15.00 -15.11 42.72
C GLN A 917 13.93 -15.99 43.41
N GLU A 918 12.65 -15.73 43.17
CA GLU A 918 11.55 -16.45 43.82
C GLU A 918 11.41 -17.90 43.29
N LYS A 919 11.56 -18.09 41.98
CA LYS A 919 11.58 -19.44 41.38
C LYS A 919 12.81 -20.23 41.80
N ALA A 920 13.97 -19.56 41.91
CA ALA A 920 15.19 -20.20 42.41
C ALA A 920 15.03 -20.73 43.85
N ILE A 921 14.29 -20.03 44.72
CA ILE A 921 13.99 -20.49 46.08
C ILE A 921 13.11 -21.75 46.06
N GLN A 922 12.13 -21.82 45.16
CA GLN A 922 11.25 -22.98 45.05
C GLN A 922 12.01 -24.22 44.56
N VAL A 923 12.84 -24.07 43.52
CA VAL A 923 13.69 -25.17 43.01
C VAL A 923 14.70 -25.62 44.08
N ARG A 924 15.16 -24.71 44.94
CA ARG A 924 16.03 -25.07 46.08
C ARG A 924 15.35 -26.00 47.08
N LYS A 925 14.08 -25.74 47.43
CA LYS A 925 13.31 -26.64 48.30
C LYS A 925 13.10 -28.00 47.66
N GLU A 926 12.87 -28.04 46.35
CA GLU A 926 12.73 -29.30 45.60
C GLU A 926 14.02 -30.12 45.63
N VAL A 927 15.17 -29.49 45.40
CA VAL A 927 16.50 -30.15 45.49
C VAL A 927 16.73 -30.74 46.88
N GLU A 928 16.36 -30.02 47.94
CA GLU A 928 16.53 -30.49 49.33
C GLU A 928 15.60 -31.68 49.66
N SER A 929 14.37 -31.66 49.14
CA SER A 929 13.44 -32.79 49.20
C SER A 929 14.00 -34.03 48.48
N LEU A 930 14.52 -33.85 47.25
CA LEU A 930 15.11 -34.93 46.46
C LEU A 930 16.35 -35.54 47.15
N ARG A 931 17.20 -34.73 47.79
CA ARG A 931 18.32 -35.23 48.61
C ARG A 931 17.86 -36.08 49.79
N THR A 932 16.76 -35.69 50.43
CA THR A 932 16.18 -36.45 51.54
C THR A 932 15.63 -37.80 51.05
N GLN A 933 14.93 -37.81 49.91
CA GLN A 933 14.45 -39.05 49.29
C GLN A 933 15.60 -39.97 48.88
N LEU A 934 16.68 -39.41 48.34
CA LEU A 934 17.88 -40.16 47.96
C LEU A 934 18.50 -40.88 49.17
N ASN A 935 18.67 -40.16 50.29
CA ASN A 935 19.17 -40.72 51.53
C ASN A 935 18.27 -41.83 52.10
N ASN A 936 16.95 -41.70 51.93
CA ASN A 936 16.00 -42.75 52.32
C ASN A 936 16.16 -44.01 51.47
N CYS A 937 16.30 -43.88 50.14
CA CYS A 937 16.58 -45.01 49.25
C CYS A 937 17.87 -45.73 49.64
N ASP A 938 18.95 -44.99 49.92
CA ASP A 938 20.23 -45.57 50.35
C ASP A 938 20.10 -46.33 51.68
N SER A 939 19.37 -45.76 52.63
CA SER A 939 19.11 -46.40 53.93
C SER A 939 18.32 -47.71 53.76
N GLN A 940 17.32 -47.73 52.89
CA GLN A 940 16.53 -48.92 52.58
C GLN A 940 17.37 -49.99 51.86
N ILE A 941 18.18 -49.60 50.87
CA ILE A 941 19.11 -50.50 50.17
C ILE A 941 20.05 -51.17 51.17
N GLN A 942 20.63 -50.41 52.11
CA GLN A 942 21.49 -50.99 53.15
C GLN A 942 20.73 -51.94 54.09
N SER A 943 19.46 -51.67 54.39
CA SER A 943 18.61 -52.57 55.19
C SER A 943 18.40 -53.91 54.48
N HIS A 944 18.00 -53.90 53.20
CA HIS A 944 17.81 -55.13 52.44
C HIS A 944 19.11 -55.89 52.19
N LYS A 945 20.25 -55.20 51.99
CA LYS A 945 21.57 -55.85 51.90
C LYS A 945 21.93 -56.60 53.19
N ARG A 946 21.67 -56.00 54.35
CA ARG A 946 21.86 -56.68 55.65
C ARG A 946 20.94 -57.88 55.80
N ARG A 947 19.67 -57.76 55.41
CA ARG A 947 18.72 -58.88 55.42
C ARG A 947 19.19 -60.03 54.53
N MET A 948 19.63 -59.72 53.31
CA MET A 948 20.16 -60.68 52.35
C MET A 948 21.38 -61.42 52.91
N PHE A 949 22.33 -60.68 53.49
CA PHE A 949 23.51 -61.25 54.15
C PHE A 949 23.12 -62.25 55.27
N ASN A 950 22.18 -61.87 56.14
CA ASN A 950 21.72 -62.77 57.22
C ASN A 950 21.08 -64.06 56.67
N MET A 951 20.34 -63.97 55.56
CA MET A 951 19.73 -65.14 54.92
C MET A 951 20.77 -66.00 54.20
N GLU A 952 21.84 -65.42 53.64
CA GLU A 952 22.97 -66.18 53.10
C GLU A 952 23.71 -66.96 54.20
N GLU A 953 23.81 -66.41 55.41
CA GLU A 953 24.32 -67.15 56.57
C GLU A 953 23.38 -68.28 56.98
N GLU A 954 22.07 -68.03 57.09
CA GLU A 954 21.05 -69.06 57.37
C GLU A 954 21.08 -70.17 56.30
N LEU A 955 21.24 -69.80 55.01
CA LEU A 955 21.36 -70.74 53.90
C LEU A 955 22.56 -71.67 54.08
N LYS A 956 23.73 -71.13 54.46
CA LYS A 956 24.95 -71.92 54.73
C LYS A 956 24.73 -72.87 55.89
N GLU A 957 24.06 -72.44 56.96
CA GLU A 957 23.73 -73.31 58.09
C GLU A 957 22.82 -74.46 57.64
N ILE A 958 21.73 -74.18 56.94
CA ILE A 958 20.80 -75.22 56.44
C ILE A 958 21.50 -76.15 55.45
N GLU A 959 22.34 -75.62 54.56
CA GLU A 959 23.12 -76.44 53.64
C GLU A 959 24.04 -77.41 54.39
N THR A 960 24.71 -76.96 55.47
CA THR A 960 25.51 -77.87 56.29
C THR A 960 24.68 -78.94 56.99
N ILE A 961 23.46 -78.61 57.42
CA ILE A 961 22.51 -79.57 58.03
C ILE A 961 22.04 -80.59 56.98
N GLU A 962 21.67 -80.15 55.78
CA GLU A 962 21.20 -81.02 54.69
C GLU A 962 22.33 -81.91 54.15
N ARG A 963 23.56 -81.40 54.02
CA ARG A 963 24.72 -82.23 53.69
C ARG A 963 24.96 -83.32 54.74
N ARG A 964 24.79 -83.01 56.04
CA ARG A 964 24.85 -84.01 57.11
C ARG A 964 23.71 -85.02 57.02
N ARG A 965 22.46 -84.58 56.79
CA ARG A 965 21.31 -85.48 56.58
C ARG A 965 21.53 -86.42 55.39
N HIS A 966 22.03 -85.89 54.28
CA HIS A 966 22.31 -86.68 53.08
C HIS A 966 23.46 -87.67 53.30
N ALA A 967 24.53 -87.27 54.00
CA ALA A 967 25.60 -88.17 54.39
C ALA A 967 25.10 -89.31 55.29
N ILE A 968 24.25 -89.01 56.28
CA ILE A 968 23.60 -90.01 57.14
C ILE A 968 22.68 -90.92 56.31
N SER A 969 21.88 -90.36 55.39
CA SER A 969 21.02 -91.12 54.49
C SER A 969 21.82 -92.11 53.64
N LEU A 970 22.92 -91.66 53.04
CA LEU A 970 23.83 -92.50 52.25
C LEU A 970 24.52 -93.57 53.11
N GLU A 971 24.87 -93.27 54.36
CA GLU A 971 25.39 -94.26 55.30
C GLU A 971 24.33 -95.30 55.68
N THR A 972 23.07 -94.88 55.89
CA THR A 972 21.96 -95.82 56.14
C THR A 972 21.60 -96.64 54.90
N GLU A 973 21.68 -96.07 53.69
CA GLU A 973 21.42 -96.75 52.43
C GLU A 973 22.55 -97.74 52.11
N ARG A 974 23.81 -97.37 52.36
CA ARG A 974 24.95 -98.32 52.33
C ARG A 974 24.80 -99.44 53.36
N ALA A 975 24.37 -99.12 54.58
CA ALA A 975 24.09 -100.14 55.60
C ALA A 975 22.92 -101.06 55.21
N TYR A 976 21.92 -100.54 54.50
CA TYR A 976 20.81 -101.33 53.96
C TYR A 976 21.27 -102.25 52.82
N VAL A 977 22.07 -101.72 51.88
CA VAL A 977 22.67 -102.48 50.77
C VAL A 977 23.65 -103.56 51.28
N ASP A 978 24.39 -103.30 52.37
CA ASP A 978 25.25 -104.30 53.05
C ASP A 978 24.45 -105.38 53.82
N VAL A 979 23.19 -105.10 54.17
CA VAL A 979 22.27 -106.08 54.79
C VAL A 979 21.50 -106.87 53.72
N GLU A 980 21.19 -106.26 52.58
CA GLU A 980 20.48 -106.87 51.44
C GLU A 980 21.42 -107.74 50.59
N SER A 981 22.69 -107.36 50.46
CA SER A 981 23.75 -108.18 49.83
C SER A 981 24.18 -109.41 50.66
N ARG A 982 23.67 -109.57 51.89
CA ARG A 982 23.85 -110.79 52.70
C ARG A 982 22.69 -111.79 52.62
N LYS A 983 21.63 -111.55 51.82
CA LYS A 983 20.47 -112.45 51.74
C LYS A 983 20.22 -113.19 50.44
N ASP A 984 20.89 -112.88 49.34
CA ASP A 984 20.73 -113.63 48.08
C ASP A 984 22.08 -114.07 47.49
N ILE A 985 22.64 -115.14 48.07
CA ILE A 985 23.59 -116.01 47.36
C ILE A 985 22.93 -117.37 47.31
N HIS A 986 22.21 -117.68 46.22
CA HIS A 986 22.09 -119.01 45.58
C HIS A 986 21.09 -118.92 44.40
N SER A 987 21.60 -118.79 43.17
CA SER A 987 21.37 -119.77 42.08
C SER A 987 21.75 -119.16 40.71
N SER A 988 22.52 -119.96 39.96
CA SER A 988 22.44 -120.24 38.51
C SER A 988 22.20 -119.11 37.50
N HIS A 989 22.66 -119.12 36.26
CA HIS A 989 23.62 -119.86 35.44
C HIS A 989 23.43 -119.22 34.03
N ASP A 990 24.45 -119.28 33.18
CA ASP A 990 24.39 -119.18 31.71
C ASP A 990 24.25 -117.82 30.96
N LYS A 991 25.36 -117.53 30.26
CA LYS A 991 25.53 -117.21 28.82
C LYS A 991 24.90 -115.93 28.24
N THR A 992 25.75 -115.01 27.76
CA THR A 992 26.21 -115.00 26.34
C THR A 992 27.28 -113.92 26.09
N GLU A 993 28.43 -114.37 25.56
CA GLU A 993 29.36 -113.65 24.67
C GLU A 993 28.58 -113.03 23.48
N THR A 994 28.81 -111.83 22.93
CA THR A 994 30.01 -111.32 22.24
C THR A 994 29.73 -109.91 21.65
N LYS A 995 30.82 -109.18 21.40
CA LYS A 995 31.04 -108.02 20.49
C LYS A 995 31.07 -106.60 21.08
N ASP A 996 32.24 -106.31 21.64
CA ASP A 996 32.97 -105.05 21.54
C ASP A 996 33.21 -104.59 20.10
N GLN A 997 33.15 -103.27 19.86
CA GLN A 997 34.25 -102.48 19.28
C GLN A 997 33.93 -100.97 19.17
N TYR A 998 34.91 -100.14 19.58
CA TYR A 998 35.07 -98.67 19.42
C TYR A 998 34.20 -97.77 20.33
N LEU A 999 34.70 -96.83 21.15
CA LEU A 999 35.93 -96.04 21.16
C LEU A 999 36.27 -95.62 22.61
N SER A 1000 37.47 -95.95 23.06
CA SER A 1000 38.13 -95.29 24.20
C SER A 1000 38.82 -94.02 23.72
N ARG A 1001 38.65 -92.90 24.43
CA ARG A 1001 39.66 -91.85 24.51
C ARG A 1001 39.89 -91.43 25.95
N THR A 1002 41.12 -91.67 26.35
CA THR A 1002 41.88 -91.34 27.55
C THR A 1002 41.72 -89.88 27.99
N PHE A 1003 41.53 -89.67 29.29
CA PHE A 1003 41.91 -88.44 29.98
C PHE A 1003 42.81 -88.82 31.16
N ASP A 1004 44.07 -88.38 31.09
CA ASP A 1004 45.07 -88.51 32.15
C ASP A 1004 44.75 -87.57 33.33
N PRO A 1005 45.05 -87.99 34.58
CA PRO A 1005 44.89 -87.18 35.77
C PRO A 1005 46.24 -86.61 36.23
N GLU A 1006 46.57 -85.38 35.85
CA GLU A 1006 47.60 -84.60 36.54
C GLU A 1006 47.18 -83.13 36.58
N MET A 1007 46.89 -82.62 37.78
CA MET A 1007 47.29 -81.29 38.26
C MET A 1007 46.80 -81.08 39.69
N SER A 1008 47.80 -80.98 40.56
CA SER A 1008 47.77 -80.69 41.98
C SER A 1008 47.02 -79.40 42.33
N PHE A 1009 46.07 -79.50 43.25
CA PHE A 1009 45.57 -78.37 44.04
C PHE A 1009 46.64 -77.97 45.07
N SER A 1010 47.18 -76.75 44.95
CA SER A 1010 47.96 -76.10 46.02
C SER A 1010 47.09 -75.05 46.71
N HIS A 1011 47.07 -75.12 48.04
CA HIS A 1011 46.54 -74.11 48.95
C HIS A 1011 47.24 -72.76 48.73
N TYR A 1012 46.45 -71.69 48.69
CA TYR A 1012 46.85 -70.40 49.23
C TYR A 1012 45.67 -69.76 49.98
N GLU A 1013 45.79 -69.76 51.30
CA GLU A 1013 45.15 -68.79 52.19
C GLU A 1013 45.69 -67.39 51.85
N THR A 1014 44.80 -66.43 51.62
CA THR A 1014 45.14 -65.02 51.59
C THR A 1014 44.38 -64.31 52.71
N ARG A 1015 45.14 -63.89 53.73
CA ARG A 1015 44.70 -63.02 54.81
C ARG A 1015 44.25 -61.68 54.25
N PHE A 1016 43.08 -61.23 54.67
CA PHE A 1016 42.69 -59.83 54.66
C PHE A 1016 43.68 -59.03 55.51
N THR A 1017 44.34 -58.05 54.91
CA THR A 1017 45.04 -56.97 55.62
C THR A 1017 44.48 -55.66 55.09
N ASP A 1018 44.25 -54.75 56.03
CA ASP A 1018 43.77 -53.38 55.85
C ASP A 1018 44.52 -52.67 54.72
N TYR A 1019 43.77 -52.02 53.82
CA TYR A 1019 44.34 -51.10 52.84
C TYR A 1019 43.76 -49.70 53.02
N ASP A 1020 44.70 -48.82 53.33
CA ASP A 1020 44.72 -47.38 53.54
C ASP A 1020 44.23 -46.59 52.28
N PRO A 1021 43.37 -45.56 52.41
CA PRO A 1021 42.79 -44.87 51.25
C PRO A 1021 43.66 -43.76 50.60
N GLU A 1022 44.96 -43.64 50.91
CA GLU A 1022 45.82 -42.59 50.36
C GLU A 1022 46.96 -43.14 49.47
N ASN A 1023 46.63 -43.57 48.24
CA ASN A 1023 47.53 -43.41 47.08
C ASN A 1023 46.87 -43.93 45.80
N LYS A 1024 46.32 -43.01 44.99
CA LYS A 1024 45.99 -43.28 43.59
C LYS A 1024 47.06 -42.67 42.67
N PRO A 1025 47.60 -43.45 41.72
CA PRO A 1025 48.50 -42.97 40.70
C PRO A 1025 47.74 -42.16 39.65
N SER A 1026 48.38 -41.07 39.23
CA SER A 1026 47.98 -40.18 38.15
C SER A 1026 47.85 -40.93 36.82
N LEU A 1027 46.65 -40.90 36.22
CA LEU A 1027 46.44 -41.16 34.80
C LEU A 1027 46.40 -39.84 34.01
N PRO A 1028 46.88 -39.81 32.75
CA PRO A 1028 47.16 -38.60 32.00
C PRO A 1028 46.02 -38.22 31.05
N HIS A 1029 45.49 -36.99 31.10
CA HIS A 1029 44.89 -36.36 29.92
C HIS A 1029 44.64 -34.85 30.09
N PHE A 1030 45.14 -34.10 29.09
CA PHE A 1030 44.58 -32.90 28.48
C PHE A 1030 43.97 -31.81 29.38
N ASP A 1031 44.78 -30.81 29.73
CA ASP A 1031 44.27 -29.43 29.88
C ASP A 1031 45.40 -28.37 29.93
N LYS A 1032 46.09 -28.10 28.81
CA LYS A 1032 46.91 -26.87 28.64
C LYS A 1032 47.07 -26.51 27.16
N LEU A 1033 46.09 -25.83 26.58
CA LEU A 1033 46.29 -24.97 25.41
C LEU A 1033 45.06 -24.05 25.22
N ARG A 1034 44.91 -23.06 26.11
CA ARG A 1034 44.10 -21.85 25.85
C ARG A 1034 44.45 -20.79 26.89
N ARG A 1035 45.52 -20.04 26.63
CA ARG A 1035 45.79 -18.67 27.16
C ARG A 1035 47.12 -18.17 26.58
N SER A 1036 47.05 -17.70 25.34
CA SER A 1036 47.98 -16.70 24.77
C SER A 1036 47.37 -16.21 23.47
N ASN A 1037 46.78 -15.01 23.50
CA ASN A 1037 46.63 -14.05 22.40
C ASN A 1037 45.55 -13.03 22.77
N ILE A 1038 45.93 -12.04 23.58
CA ILE A 1038 45.36 -10.69 23.52
C ILE A 1038 46.56 -9.77 23.67
N ASP A 1039 47.05 -9.27 22.54
CA ASP A 1039 47.81 -8.03 22.37
C ASP A 1039 47.69 -7.67 20.89
N PHE A 1040 46.59 -6.98 20.55
CA PHE A 1040 46.46 -5.88 19.59
C PHE A 1040 45.03 -5.33 19.62
#